data_AF-A0A9W6YEC9-F1
#
_entry.id   AF-A0A9W6YEC9-F1
#
_cell.length_a   1.000
_cell.length_b   1.000
_cell.length_c   1.000
_cell.angle_alpha   90.00
_cell.angle_beta   90.00
_cell.angle_gamma   90.00
#
_symmetry.space_group_name_H-M   'P 1'
#
loop_
_entity.id
_entity.type
_entity.pdbx_description
1 polymer ?
#
loop_
_entity_poly.entity_id
_entity_poly.type
_entity_poly.pdbx_seq_one_letter_code
_entity_poly.pdbx_strand_id
1 'polypeptide(L)'
;MEDQDRVQMYRGCLALRFGAKSAIKQQIREMLGLGLVHQQQPRFAILPEDEWHMTLMTKEELRGLGADVVHEAIQELSTRCFVIGLGGGGGATIDMNPSGVYFVICVWPKAQAFRGKHGLPLKDFHVSVSAANRHDLDKTSDALLDDACLGVLDKVALEALARQVMLEHKPESALEIATQLCSRFGGETTRGWVRLADAALLMRRPKLAMLSYGHLIKRMASGLIGDGPGSPLWRHCSVQVSKCAESTEWGAVFADGEIEQVPPDLRSVLCTPWNIKTWTAIRDGARNTSQSLSFPSRERFVTPYAVERGGLGGAPSQYKLPRFFRWIVPFHLAAMSTPRNQDDIRCLCYSLHIRHIITLTEEQPLPAAWFDGLHNIKNTFLPVGNYHAPIIPQIDMFMKFCCTSSPAQAPLLVHCGGGKGRAGTMIACYLVAFGFAPPPVELLQNNAGSKGGWFQPAMTATEAIESLRSMRPGSIETKEQEDAVSAYCSLLWKRRSIFQQELVQPLSSRPETIGKPIESTDLLVLCGIPGSGKSSFRRALAKRMVASQAAPRTTRANNALYQPWTEIHSDEVGRKGCERNLGQRSLRRAILDRCNGLAANRKMFLSLAATWSQHATAVVFDIPTELCEARAMQRADHPTLPPGRRVGFAIRQHSSTFEYPDIVEGFQTIVRITSVEAARDLVDLLSPPLPLLKFPRTGHLVDIGAATNDDLITDIDSISLPADGNTNIVITEKVDGANMGISLSVDGALVVQNRSHVINSETHRQFRSLDDFLNTNRAVLYKILDRDPLFPGRFILYGEWLAATHSIPYSQLGSLFYAFDFFDRETGRFWDRASLVELLATSAASCHDRNAIQIVPKLWEGRMLPPRDELVAMAQQTRSQFYDGPVEGIYVKWEFLGHVKERSKIVRSDFLAGDAHWSQRPDGVRFNSMILNSEQS
;
A
#
# COMPACT_ATOMS: atom_id res chain seq x y z
N MET A 1 44.61 40.53 -6.35
CA MET A 1 43.45 40.73 -5.45
C MET A 1 42.29 41.48 -6.12
N GLU A 2 42.47 42.15 -7.27
CA GLU A 2 41.39 42.91 -7.96
C GLU A 2 40.49 42.07 -8.88
N ASP A 3 40.78 40.78 -9.04
CA ASP A 3 40.11 39.90 -10.01
C ASP A 3 38.82 39.23 -9.50
N GLN A 4 38.46 39.38 -8.21
CA GLN A 4 37.33 38.70 -7.59
C GLN A 4 36.26 39.67 -7.09
N ASP A 5 35.01 39.19 -7.08
CA ASP A 5 33.86 39.93 -6.55
C ASP A 5 34.01 40.11 -5.04
N ARG A 6 33.75 41.32 -4.53
CA ARG A 6 33.90 41.64 -3.10
C ARG A 6 32.92 42.69 -2.61
N VAL A 7 32.49 42.54 -1.37
CA VAL A 7 31.70 43.56 -0.66
C VAL A 7 32.65 44.61 -0.11
N GLN A 8 32.45 45.87 -0.48
CA GLN A 8 33.30 46.97 -0.02
C GLN A 8 32.55 48.30 -0.01
N MET A 9 33.14 49.29 0.65
CA MET A 9 32.65 50.66 0.59
C MET A 9 32.79 51.22 -0.83
N TYR A 10 31.70 51.72 -1.39
CA TYR A 10 31.66 52.31 -2.72
C TYR A 10 30.66 53.45 -2.78
N ARG A 11 31.13 54.65 -3.19
CA ARG A 11 30.32 55.89 -3.27
C ARG A 11 29.53 56.19 -1.99
N GLY A 12 30.06 55.83 -0.82
CA GLY A 12 29.46 56.01 0.50
C GLY A 12 28.39 54.98 0.89
N CYS A 13 28.12 54.00 0.02
CA CYS A 13 27.29 52.83 0.31
C CYS A 13 28.18 51.61 0.56
N LEU A 14 27.62 50.55 1.13
CA LEU A 14 28.25 49.24 1.15
C LEU A 14 27.70 48.45 -0.03
N ALA A 15 28.55 47.99 -0.94
CA ALA A 15 28.13 47.37 -2.20
C ALA A 15 29.01 46.20 -2.61
N LEU A 16 28.41 45.25 -3.33
CA LEU A 16 29.13 44.22 -4.07
C LEU A 16 29.70 44.84 -5.34
N ARG A 17 31.02 44.76 -5.48
CA ARG A 17 31.77 45.20 -6.65
C ARG A 17 32.23 43.99 -7.44
N PHE A 18 32.07 44.05 -8.75
CA PHE A 18 32.39 42.95 -9.65
C PHE A 18 33.85 43.06 -10.11
N GLY A 19 34.60 41.97 -9.98
CA GLY A 19 35.98 41.87 -10.47
C GLY A 19 36.04 41.74 -12.00
N ALA A 20 37.24 41.81 -12.57
CA ALA A 20 37.44 41.70 -14.01
C ALA A 20 36.95 40.36 -14.60
N LYS A 21 37.01 39.28 -13.82
CA LYS A 21 36.59 37.92 -14.20
C LYS A 21 35.22 37.52 -13.62
N SER A 22 34.40 38.50 -13.25
CA SER A 22 33.08 38.22 -12.67
C SER A 22 32.15 37.55 -13.67
N ALA A 23 31.62 36.38 -13.31
CA ALA A 23 30.61 35.68 -14.12
C ALA A 23 29.33 36.51 -14.29
N ILE A 24 28.96 37.30 -13.27
CA ILE A 24 27.79 38.19 -13.32
C ILE A 24 28.01 39.28 -14.37
N LYS A 25 29.20 39.88 -14.39
CA LYS A 25 29.56 40.89 -15.37
C LYS A 25 29.50 40.34 -16.79
N GLN A 26 29.97 39.10 -17.00
CA GLN A 26 29.85 38.42 -18.29
C GLN A 26 28.39 38.17 -18.69
N GLN A 27 27.54 37.67 -17.77
CA GLN A 27 26.12 37.47 -18.03
C GLN A 27 25.38 38.77 -18.37
N ILE A 28 25.71 39.88 -17.70
CA ILE A 28 25.15 41.20 -18.03
C ILE A 28 25.55 41.61 -19.44
N ARG A 29 26.82 41.41 -19.83
CA ARG A 29 27.30 41.73 -21.18
C ARG A 29 26.57 40.91 -22.24
N GLU A 30 26.37 39.61 -21.99
CA GLU A 30 25.63 38.73 -22.89
C GLU A 30 24.17 39.18 -23.08
N MET A 31 23.46 39.53 -22.00
CA MET A 31 22.09 40.07 -22.08
C MET A 31 22.00 41.39 -22.84
N LEU A 32 23.03 42.23 -22.75
CA LEU A 32 23.09 43.51 -23.45
C LEU A 32 23.68 43.39 -24.87
N GLY A 33 24.02 42.18 -25.35
CA GLY A 33 24.66 41.99 -26.66
C GLY A 33 26.09 42.57 -26.77
N LEU A 34 26.74 42.86 -25.63
CA LEU A 34 28.06 43.49 -25.55
C LEU A 34 29.19 42.46 -25.72
N GLY A 35 29.36 41.94 -26.93
CA GLY A 35 30.46 41.00 -27.25
C GLY A 35 30.35 40.22 -28.57
N LEU A 36 29.24 40.33 -29.30
CA LEU A 36 29.01 39.61 -30.55
C LEU A 36 29.04 40.57 -31.75
N VAL A 37 29.90 40.30 -32.73
CA VAL A 37 30.17 41.17 -33.90
C VAL A 37 28.94 41.36 -34.82
N HIS A 38 27.85 40.62 -34.61
CA HIS A 38 26.65 40.59 -35.47
C HIS A 38 25.32 40.86 -34.75
N GLN A 39 25.32 41.32 -33.49
CA GLN A 39 24.08 41.74 -32.80
C GLN A 39 23.94 43.27 -32.75
N GLN A 40 22.69 43.76 -32.78
CA GLN A 40 22.40 45.18 -32.59
C GLN A 40 22.85 45.62 -31.19
N GLN A 41 23.79 46.56 -31.12
CA GLN A 41 24.18 47.16 -29.86
C GLN A 41 22.99 47.90 -29.19
N PRO A 42 22.95 47.97 -27.85
CA PRO A 42 21.87 48.66 -27.13
C PRO A 42 21.71 50.10 -27.59
N ARG A 43 20.47 50.55 -27.80
CA ARG A 43 20.18 51.91 -28.31
C ARG A 43 20.12 52.99 -27.23
N PHE A 44 20.36 52.64 -25.96
CA PHE A 44 20.38 53.57 -24.82
C PHE A 44 21.80 53.83 -24.31
N ALA A 45 21.99 54.92 -23.57
CA ALA A 45 23.29 55.25 -22.97
C ALA A 45 23.63 54.29 -21.82
N ILE A 46 24.64 53.44 -22.03
CA ILE A 46 25.08 52.41 -21.07
C ILE A 46 26.02 53.03 -20.02
N LEU A 47 25.80 52.70 -18.75
CA LEU A 47 26.68 53.05 -17.65
C LEU A 47 28.02 52.31 -17.78
N PRO A 48 29.18 52.97 -17.58
CA PRO A 48 30.47 52.30 -17.68
C PRO A 48 30.56 51.02 -16.83
N GLU A 49 31.20 49.99 -17.38
CA GLU A 49 31.27 48.65 -16.77
C GLU A 49 32.00 48.61 -15.41
N ASP A 50 32.89 49.57 -15.18
CA ASP A 50 33.56 49.78 -13.89
C ASP A 50 32.65 50.46 -12.87
N GLU A 51 31.50 51.00 -13.27
CA GLU A 51 30.48 51.54 -12.35
C GLU A 51 29.44 50.50 -11.93
N TRP A 52 29.35 49.35 -12.60
CA TRP A 52 28.40 48.30 -12.24
C TRP A 52 28.67 47.79 -10.82
N HIS A 53 27.64 47.84 -9.98
CA HIS A 53 27.70 47.40 -8.59
C HIS A 53 26.29 47.07 -8.11
N MET A 54 26.19 46.28 -7.04
CA MET A 54 24.94 45.95 -6.39
C MET A 54 24.97 46.43 -4.94
N THR A 55 24.05 47.31 -4.58
CA THR A 55 24.12 47.99 -3.27
C THR A 55 23.56 47.10 -2.16
N LEU A 56 24.39 46.74 -1.18
CA LEU A 56 23.98 46.00 0.03
C LEU A 56 23.30 46.92 1.04
N MET A 57 23.90 48.07 1.35
CA MET A 57 23.37 49.08 2.27
C MET A 57 23.50 50.48 1.70
N THR A 58 22.48 51.31 1.88
CA THR A 58 22.52 52.72 1.49
C THR A 58 23.34 53.55 2.50
N LYS A 59 23.70 54.78 2.11
CA LYS A 59 24.35 55.77 3.01
C LYS A 59 23.57 56.00 4.30
N GLU A 60 22.25 55.97 4.23
CA GLU A 60 21.35 56.23 5.36
C GLU A 60 21.31 55.02 6.29
N GLU A 61 21.17 53.81 5.75
CA GLU A 61 21.18 52.56 6.51
C GLU A 61 22.50 52.38 7.30
N LEU A 62 23.62 52.80 6.71
CA LEU A 62 24.94 52.72 7.36
C LEU A 62 25.10 53.64 8.57
N ARG A 63 24.34 54.76 8.65
CA ARG A 63 24.44 55.68 9.81
C ARG A 63 23.90 55.07 11.10
N GLY A 64 23.03 54.07 11.00
CA GLY A 64 22.39 53.40 12.13
C GLY A 64 23.04 52.08 12.55
N LEU A 65 24.13 51.66 11.91
CA LEU A 65 24.75 50.34 12.13
C LEU A 65 26.16 50.46 12.72
N GLY A 66 26.51 49.51 13.57
CA GLY A 66 27.85 49.42 14.17
C GLY A 66 28.93 49.04 13.17
N ALA A 67 30.18 49.42 13.47
CA ALA A 67 31.34 49.11 12.62
C ALA A 67 31.63 47.61 12.52
N ASP A 68 31.23 46.85 13.53
CA ASP A 68 31.26 45.39 13.59
C ASP A 68 30.38 44.74 12.50
N VAL A 69 29.16 45.26 12.29
CA VAL A 69 28.24 44.77 11.24
C VAL A 69 28.83 45.00 9.84
N VAL A 70 29.46 46.16 9.63
CA VAL A 70 30.12 46.48 8.35
C VAL A 70 31.32 45.56 8.13
N HIS A 71 32.08 45.26 9.18
CA HIS A 71 33.21 44.34 9.11
C HIS A 71 32.76 42.90 8.78
N GLU A 72 31.70 42.41 9.44
CA GLU A 72 31.07 41.10 9.15
C GLU A 72 30.66 41.02 7.67
N ALA A 73 30.00 42.05 7.15
CA ALA A 73 29.55 42.07 5.76
C ALA A 73 30.70 42.04 4.75
N ILE A 74 31.84 42.66 5.05
CA ILE A 74 33.01 42.69 4.15
C ILE A 74 33.76 41.35 4.17
N GLN A 75 33.89 40.72 5.33
CA GLN A 75 34.73 39.53 5.51
C GLN A 75 33.96 38.21 5.30
N GLU A 76 32.72 38.12 5.77
CA GLU A 76 32.00 36.84 5.89
C GLU A 76 30.87 36.68 4.87
N LEU A 77 30.40 37.77 4.24
CA LEU A 77 29.25 37.71 3.35
C LEU A 77 29.62 37.09 2.00
N SER A 78 29.05 35.91 1.75
CA SER A 78 29.12 35.25 0.44
C SER A 78 28.67 36.18 -0.70
N THR A 79 29.55 36.37 -1.69
CA THR A 79 29.32 37.19 -2.90
C THR A 79 28.48 36.50 -3.97
N ARG A 80 28.12 35.22 -3.77
CA ARG A 80 27.27 34.45 -4.68
C ARG A 80 25.86 35.05 -4.77
N CYS A 81 25.55 35.64 -5.92
CA CYS A 81 24.22 36.07 -6.33
C CYS A 81 23.86 35.51 -7.72
N PHE A 82 22.59 35.64 -8.09
CA PHE A 82 22.03 35.05 -9.30
C PHE A 82 21.41 36.14 -10.15
N VAL A 83 21.82 36.22 -11.40
CA VAL A 83 21.23 37.11 -12.40
C VAL A 83 19.91 36.49 -12.88
N ILE A 84 18.83 37.28 -12.86
CA ILE A 84 17.49 36.80 -13.24
C ILE A 84 17.16 37.22 -14.66
N GLY A 85 17.28 38.50 -14.96
CA GLY A 85 16.94 39.03 -16.29
C GLY A 85 17.05 40.54 -16.36
N LEU A 86 16.82 41.07 -17.55
CA LEU A 86 16.79 42.51 -17.79
C LEU A 86 15.44 43.08 -17.35
N GLY A 87 15.49 43.99 -16.39
CA GLY A 87 14.36 44.79 -15.97
C GLY A 87 14.36 46.18 -16.60
N GLY A 88 13.19 46.79 -16.63
CA GLY A 88 13.01 48.11 -17.21
C GLY A 88 11.96 48.96 -16.52
N GLY A 89 12.12 50.27 -16.61
CA GLY A 89 11.11 51.24 -16.17
C GLY A 89 11.19 52.54 -16.95
N GLY A 90 10.18 53.41 -16.80
CA GLY A 90 10.16 54.74 -17.40
C GLY A 90 10.25 54.75 -18.94
N GLY A 91 9.51 53.87 -19.63
CA GLY A 91 9.50 53.78 -21.10
C GLY A 91 10.46 52.74 -21.69
N ALA A 92 11.08 51.91 -20.85
CA ALA A 92 11.84 50.75 -21.28
C ALA A 92 10.97 49.71 -21.99
N THR A 93 11.51 49.08 -23.02
CA THR A 93 10.87 48.00 -23.79
C THR A 93 11.89 46.89 -24.08
N ILE A 94 11.40 45.70 -24.48
CA ILE A 94 12.25 44.59 -24.96
C ILE A 94 13.23 45.05 -26.05
N ASP A 95 12.78 45.94 -26.95
CA ASP A 95 13.59 46.46 -28.05
C ASP A 95 14.64 47.52 -27.63
N MET A 96 14.85 47.70 -26.32
CA MET A 96 15.85 48.60 -25.74
C MET A 96 15.70 50.06 -26.21
N ASN A 97 14.48 50.61 -26.13
CA ASN A 97 14.18 52.02 -26.38
C ASN A 97 15.20 52.98 -25.70
N PRO A 98 15.81 53.93 -26.44
CA PRO A 98 16.78 54.91 -25.92
C PRO A 98 16.34 55.71 -24.68
N SER A 99 15.04 55.99 -24.52
CA SER A 99 14.52 56.78 -23.39
C SER A 99 14.23 55.95 -22.14
N GLY A 100 14.37 54.62 -22.19
CA GLY A 100 14.09 53.72 -21.08
C GLY A 100 15.19 53.70 -20.02
N VAL A 101 14.81 53.33 -18.79
CA VAL A 101 15.73 53.03 -17.69
C VAL A 101 15.88 51.52 -17.59
N TYR A 102 17.11 51.01 -17.70
CA TYR A 102 17.42 49.57 -17.71
C TYR A 102 18.31 49.19 -16.53
N PHE A 103 17.97 48.08 -15.91
CA PHE A 103 18.71 47.48 -14.81
C PHE A 103 18.61 45.96 -14.87
N VAL A 104 19.63 45.27 -14.39
CA VAL A 104 19.62 43.81 -14.32
C VAL A 104 19.15 43.38 -12.94
N ILE A 105 18.06 42.63 -12.89
CA ILE A 105 17.48 42.11 -11.66
C ILE A 105 18.33 40.94 -11.18
N CYS A 106 18.70 40.97 -9.90
CA CYS A 106 19.55 39.98 -9.27
C CYS A 106 18.93 39.49 -7.96
N VAL A 107 19.18 38.23 -7.61
CA VAL A 107 18.81 37.69 -6.30
C VAL A 107 20.07 37.35 -5.51
N TRP A 108 20.17 37.86 -4.29
CA TRP A 108 21.31 37.64 -3.42
C TRP A 108 20.89 37.07 -2.05
N PRO A 109 20.65 35.74 -1.95
CA PRO A 109 19.99 35.15 -0.79
C PRO A 109 20.72 35.34 0.54
N LYS A 110 22.07 35.36 0.51
CA LYS A 110 22.90 35.55 1.69
C LYS A 110 22.89 37.01 2.15
N ALA A 111 22.92 37.96 1.23
CA ALA A 111 22.73 39.38 1.55
C ALA A 111 21.33 39.66 2.09
N GLN A 112 20.29 39.04 1.53
CA GLN A 112 18.93 39.22 2.03
C GLN A 112 18.77 38.68 3.46
N ALA A 113 19.36 37.51 3.75
CA ALA A 113 19.38 36.93 5.09
C ALA A 113 20.21 37.80 6.07
N PHE A 114 21.34 38.34 5.62
CA PHE A 114 22.17 39.25 6.39
C PHE A 114 21.40 40.53 6.77
N ARG A 115 20.68 41.13 5.81
CA ARG A 115 19.84 42.31 6.08
C ARG A 115 18.78 42.01 7.14
N GLY A 116 18.09 40.87 7.02
CA GLY A 116 17.11 40.44 8.03
C GLY A 116 17.72 40.19 9.42
N LYS A 117 18.92 39.58 9.50
CA LYS A 117 19.65 39.35 10.77
C LYS A 117 19.90 40.66 11.53
N HIS A 118 20.14 41.75 10.81
CA HIS A 118 20.49 43.06 11.36
C HIS A 118 19.33 44.06 11.33
N GLY A 119 18.08 43.60 11.18
CA GLY A 119 16.88 44.44 11.26
C GLY A 119 16.69 45.41 10.07
N LEU A 120 17.40 45.21 8.97
CA LEU A 120 17.25 46.03 7.75
C LEU A 120 16.06 45.54 6.90
N PRO A 121 15.37 46.46 6.19
CA PRO A 121 14.25 46.09 5.34
C PRO A 121 14.68 45.21 4.16
N LEU A 122 13.70 44.54 3.53
CA LEU A 122 13.93 43.83 2.27
C LEU A 122 14.46 44.78 1.19
N LYS A 123 15.22 44.24 0.24
CA LYS A 123 15.85 45.06 -0.80
C LYS A 123 15.83 44.37 -2.15
N ASP A 124 15.48 45.16 -3.16
CA ASP A 124 15.46 44.72 -4.54
C ASP A 124 16.87 44.85 -5.11
N PHE A 125 17.56 43.72 -5.14
CA PHE A 125 18.94 43.64 -5.61
C PHE A 125 18.98 43.77 -7.13
N HIS A 126 19.72 44.76 -7.62
CA HIS A 126 19.84 45.04 -9.05
C HIS A 126 21.20 45.67 -9.37
N VAL A 127 21.54 45.65 -10.66
CA VAL A 127 22.67 46.39 -11.24
C VAL A 127 22.12 47.37 -12.25
N SER A 128 22.25 48.68 -11.99
CA SER A 128 21.88 49.69 -12.98
C SER A 128 22.84 49.63 -14.17
N VAL A 129 22.29 49.52 -15.38
CA VAL A 129 23.08 49.45 -16.63
C VAL A 129 22.83 50.63 -17.55
N SER A 130 21.73 51.37 -17.41
CA SER A 130 21.53 52.65 -18.08
C SER A 130 22.11 53.82 -17.28
N ALA A 131 22.63 54.83 -17.98
CA ALA A 131 23.08 56.08 -17.38
C ALA A 131 21.91 56.88 -16.76
N ALA A 132 20.71 56.76 -17.33
CA ALA A 132 19.47 57.21 -16.70
C ALA A 132 19.17 56.28 -15.52
N ASN A 133 19.39 56.74 -14.28
CA ASN A 133 19.15 55.95 -13.07
C ASN A 133 18.04 56.61 -12.24
N ARG A 134 17.01 55.85 -11.91
CA ARG A 134 15.88 56.27 -11.07
C ARG A 134 15.73 55.32 -9.88
N HIS A 135 15.55 55.91 -8.71
CA HIS A 135 15.45 55.17 -7.44
C HIS A 135 14.01 54.82 -7.06
N ASP A 136 13.03 55.44 -7.71
CA ASP A 136 11.60 55.31 -7.47
C ASP A 136 10.90 54.25 -8.34
N LEU A 137 11.66 53.55 -9.19
CA LEU A 137 11.16 52.46 -10.02
C LEU A 137 11.13 51.15 -9.23
N ASP A 138 10.16 50.28 -9.53
CA ASP A 138 10.15 48.88 -9.10
C ASP A 138 11.35 48.15 -9.73
N LYS A 139 12.08 47.40 -8.92
CA LYS A 139 13.26 46.64 -9.34
C LYS A 139 13.20 45.17 -8.90
N THR A 140 12.01 44.74 -8.49
CA THR A 140 11.70 43.32 -8.25
C THR A 140 11.55 42.58 -9.57
N SER A 141 11.25 41.27 -9.50
CA SER A 141 10.97 40.45 -10.67
C SER A 141 9.82 40.97 -11.53
N ASP A 142 8.89 41.75 -11.00
CA ASP A 142 7.73 42.26 -11.75
C ASP A 142 8.13 43.33 -12.79
N ALA A 143 9.36 43.86 -12.67
CA ALA A 143 9.91 44.80 -13.65
C ALA A 143 10.69 44.12 -14.78
N LEU A 144 10.68 42.77 -14.87
CA LEU A 144 11.29 42.03 -15.98
C LEU A 144 10.64 42.44 -17.31
N LEU A 145 11.47 42.63 -18.34
CA LEU A 145 10.99 42.99 -19.67
C LEU A 145 10.50 41.78 -20.48
N ASP A 146 11.03 40.60 -20.19
CA ASP A 146 10.71 39.35 -20.89
C ASP A 146 10.71 38.17 -19.90
N ASP A 147 9.54 37.61 -19.63
CA ASP A 147 9.39 36.45 -18.74
C ASP A 147 9.99 35.16 -19.32
N ALA A 148 10.27 35.11 -20.63
CA ALA A 148 10.93 33.94 -21.24
C ALA A 148 12.32 33.68 -20.63
N CYS A 149 12.96 34.69 -20.02
CA CYS A 149 14.24 34.53 -19.33
C CYS A 149 14.16 33.53 -18.17
N LEU A 150 13.00 33.41 -17.50
CA LEU A 150 12.77 32.46 -16.40
C LEU A 150 12.91 31.00 -16.89
N GLY A 151 12.54 30.74 -18.15
CA GLY A 151 12.67 29.44 -18.81
C GLY A 151 14.11 28.98 -19.02
N VAL A 152 15.09 29.89 -18.99
CA VAL A 152 16.52 29.60 -19.22
C VAL A 152 17.29 29.48 -17.90
N LEU A 153 16.76 30.00 -16.80
CA LEU A 153 17.40 29.95 -15.48
C LEU A 153 17.70 28.51 -15.04
N ASP A 154 18.85 28.34 -14.38
CA ASP A 154 19.21 27.07 -13.76
C ASP A 154 18.40 26.81 -12.47
N LYS A 155 18.50 25.59 -11.95
CA LYS A 155 17.81 25.16 -10.73
C LYS A 155 18.11 26.08 -9.53
N VAL A 156 19.35 26.52 -9.36
CA VAL A 156 19.78 27.25 -8.15
C VAL A 156 19.29 28.70 -8.21
N ALA A 157 19.33 29.33 -9.39
CA ALA A 157 18.80 30.66 -9.63
C ALA A 157 17.28 30.70 -9.43
N LEU A 158 16.53 29.73 -9.96
CA LEU A 158 15.09 29.62 -9.72
C LEU A 158 14.76 29.35 -8.25
N GLU A 159 15.52 28.51 -7.57
CA GLU A 159 15.35 28.31 -6.13
C GLU A 159 15.59 29.59 -5.32
N ALA A 160 16.58 30.39 -5.73
CA ALA A 160 16.86 31.68 -5.10
C ALA A 160 15.70 32.66 -5.36
N LEU A 161 15.25 32.78 -6.60
CA LEU A 161 14.16 33.66 -7.00
C LEU A 161 12.84 33.29 -6.32
N ALA A 162 12.45 32.02 -6.34
CA ALA A 162 11.23 31.56 -5.67
C ALA A 162 11.23 31.89 -4.16
N ARG A 163 12.40 31.87 -3.50
CA ARG A 163 12.53 32.29 -2.10
C ARG A 163 12.38 33.80 -1.95
N GLN A 164 13.00 34.57 -2.85
CA GLN A 164 12.97 36.03 -2.80
C GLN A 164 11.54 36.55 -2.95
N VAL A 165 10.81 36.07 -3.95
CA VAL A 165 9.42 36.47 -4.21
C VAL A 165 8.48 36.10 -3.06
N MET A 166 8.73 34.98 -2.37
CA MET A 166 8.03 34.65 -1.12
C MET A 166 8.30 35.66 0.01
N LEU A 167 9.55 36.14 0.15
CA LEU A 167 9.90 37.18 1.13
C LEU A 167 9.25 38.52 0.79
N GLU A 168 9.10 38.82 -0.49
CA GLU A 168 8.40 40.01 -1.00
C GLU A 168 6.88 39.95 -0.81
N HIS A 169 6.34 38.87 -0.22
CA HIS A 169 4.91 38.66 0.00
C HIS A 169 4.09 38.68 -1.30
N LYS A 170 4.67 38.13 -2.39
CA LYS A 170 4.04 37.99 -3.70
C LYS A 170 3.69 36.52 -3.99
N PRO A 171 2.64 35.96 -3.37
CA PRO A 171 2.37 34.52 -3.42
C PRO A 171 1.97 34.01 -4.81
N GLU A 172 1.41 34.85 -5.68
CA GLU A 172 1.05 34.49 -7.05
C GLU A 172 2.30 34.25 -7.91
N SER A 173 3.19 35.24 -7.98
CA SER A 173 4.48 35.11 -8.66
C SER A 173 5.32 33.97 -8.07
N ALA A 174 5.29 33.79 -6.74
CA ALA A 174 5.98 32.67 -6.09
C ALA A 174 5.42 31.31 -6.52
N LEU A 175 4.10 31.19 -6.68
CA LEU A 175 3.45 29.96 -7.13
C LEU A 175 3.82 29.63 -8.57
N GLU A 176 3.85 30.62 -9.46
CA GLU A 176 4.24 30.44 -10.86
C GLU A 176 5.69 29.98 -10.99
N ILE A 177 6.62 30.69 -10.34
CA ILE A 177 8.05 30.38 -10.38
C ILE A 177 8.32 29.01 -9.74
N ALA A 178 7.66 28.68 -8.61
CA ALA A 178 7.78 27.37 -7.99
C ALA A 178 7.20 26.25 -8.87
N THR A 179 6.14 26.53 -9.66
CA THR A 179 5.57 25.59 -10.63
C THR A 179 6.57 25.29 -11.73
N GLN A 180 7.20 26.31 -12.33
CA GLN A 180 8.24 26.13 -13.33
C GLN A 180 9.44 25.34 -12.79
N LEU A 181 9.90 25.68 -11.57
CA LEU A 181 10.98 24.99 -10.88
C LEU A 181 10.67 23.50 -10.67
N CYS A 182 9.46 23.16 -10.23
CA CYS A 182 9.05 21.77 -10.01
C CYS A 182 8.82 21.02 -11.32
N SER A 183 8.30 21.67 -12.35
CA SER A 183 8.08 21.07 -13.67
C SER A 183 9.41 20.68 -14.34
N ARG A 184 10.43 21.56 -14.26
CA ARG A 184 11.74 21.36 -14.90
C ARG A 184 12.72 20.52 -14.07
N PHE A 185 12.73 20.72 -12.75
CA PHE A 185 13.75 20.15 -11.86
C PHE A 185 13.15 19.34 -10.71
N GLY A 186 11.88 18.92 -10.82
CA GLY A 186 11.14 18.24 -9.76
C GLY A 186 11.80 17.00 -9.20
N GLY A 187 12.54 16.25 -10.03
CA GLY A 187 13.33 15.09 -9.61
C GLY A 187 14.50 15.43 -8.68
N GLU A 188 14.99 16.67 -8.70
CA GLU A 188 16.19 17.09 -7.97
C GLU A 188 15.94 18.10 -6.84
N THR A 189 14.92 18.95 -6.98
CA THR A 189 14.67 20.02 -6.00
C THR A 189 13.71 19.58 -4.90
N THR A 190 14.19 19.55 -3.66
CA THR A 190 13.32 19.42 -2.48
C THR A 190 12.70 20.77 -2.12
N ARG A 191 13.47 21.86 -2.26
CA ARG A 191 13.06 23.21 -1.86
C ARG A 191 11.99 23.79 -2.78
N GLY A 192 11.99 23.44 -4.06
CA GLY A 192 10.95 23.84 -5.01
C GLY A 192 9.57 23.33 -4.58
N TRP A 193 9.46 22.05 -4.20
CA TRP A 193 8.21 21.47 -3.73
C TRP A 193 7.70 22.11 -2.44
N VAL A 194 8.59 22.43 -1.48
CA VAL A 194 8.21 23.15 -0.25
C VAL A 194 7.63 24.53 -0.60
N ARG A 195 8.31 25.28 -1.47
CA ARG A 195 7.87 26.62 -1.89
C ARG A 195 6.57 26.59 -2.67
N LEU A 196 6.39 25.61 -3.55
CA LEU A 196 5.14 25.39 -4.27
C LEU A 196 3.99 25.18 -3.27
N ALA A 197 4.23 24.36 -2.23
CA ALA A 197 3.24 24.07 -1.22
C ALA A 197 2.92 25.28 -0.33
N ASP A 198 3.94 26.02 0.12
CA ASP A 198 3.77 27.26 0.90
C ASP A 198 3.02 28.34 0.11
N ALA A 199 3.43 28.59 -1.13
CA ALA A 199 2.75 29.55 -2.01
C ALA A 199 1.30 29.13 -2.27
N ALA A 200 1.04 27.83 -2.48
CA ALA A 200 -0.31 27.31 -2.64
C ALA A 200 -1.19 27.54 -1.40
N LEU A 201 -0.65 27.38 -0.18
CA LEU A 201 -1.39 27.69 1.05
C LEU A 201 -1.74 29.18 1.16
N LEU A 202 -0.78 30.06 0.85
CA LEU A 202 -1.01 31.52 0.83
C LEU A 202 -2.08 31.90 -0.20
N MET A 203 -2.09 31.24 -1.35
CA MET A 203 -3.09 31.41 -2.42
C MET A 203 -4.42 30.66 -2.17
N ARG A 204 -4.65 30.12 -0.97
CA ARG A 204 -5.86 29.36 -0.61
C ARG A 204 -6.14 28.18 -1.55
N ARG A 205 -5.08 27.50 -1.99
CA ARG A 205 -5.12 26.26 -2.79
C ARG A 205 -4.69 25.04 -1.95
N PRO A 206 -5.50 24.62 -0.96
CA PRO A 206 -5.11 23.61 0.02
C PRO A 206 -4.84 22.23 -0.61
N LYS A 207 -5.49 21.89 -1.73
CA LYS A 207 -5.25 20.61 -2.40
C LYS A 207 -3.87 20.57 -3.04
N LEU A 208 -3.48 21.63 -3.77
CA LEU A 208 -2.13 21.70 -4.35
C LEU A 208 -1.05 21.65 -3.26
N ALA A 209 -1.26 22.34 -2.15
CA ALA A 209 -0.37 22.28 -1.00
C ALA A 209 -0.26 20.87 -0.41
N MET A 210 -1.40 20.22 -0.13
CA MET A 210 -1.44 18.86 0.41
C MET A 210 -0.69 17.87 -0.48
N LEU A 211 -0.94 17.92 -1.80
CA LEU A 211 -0.29 17.02 -2.76
C LEU A 211 1.21 17.26 -2.85
N SER A 212 1.64 18.52 -2.80
CA SER A 212 3.06 18.89 -2.85
C SER A 212 3.82 18.44 -1.60
N TYR A 213 3.26 18.67 -0.41
CA TYR A 213 3.83 18.15 0.84
C TYR A 213 3.78 16.61 0.91
N GLY A 214 2.68 16.00 0.48
CA GLY A 214 2.54 14.54 0.39
C GLY A 214 3.56 13.92 -0.57
N HIS A 215 3.88 14.59 -1.69
CA HIS A 215 4.93 14.18 -2.62
C HIS A 215 6.31 14.15 -1.95
N LEU A 216 6.64 15.15 -1.13
CA LEU A 216 7.88 15.15 -0.34
C LEU A 216 7.92 14.01 0.67
N ILE A 217 6.83 13.78 1.40
CA ILE A 217 6.72 12.65 2.35
C ILE A 217 6.90 11.32 1.61
N LYS A 218 6.27 11.15 0.44
CA LYS A 218 6.43 9.97 -0.42
C LYS A 218 7.90 9.72 -0.80
N ARG A 219 8.63 10.77 -1.17
CA ARG A 219 10.05 10.65 -1.55
C ARG A 219 10.94 10.30 -0.35
N MET A 220 10.75 10.96 0.79
CA MET A 220 11.46 10.67 2.04
C MET A 220 11.17 9.24 2.52
N ALA A 221 9.90 8.81 2.53
CA ALA A 221 9.50 7.46 2.93
C ALA A 221 10.01 6.35 1.98
N SER A 222 10.37 6.73 0.74
CA SER A 222 10.95 5.83 -0.25
C SER A 222 12.48 5.84 -0.28
N GLY A 223 13.14 6.62 0.59
CA GLY A 223 14.59 6.76 0.62
C GLY A 223 15.21 7.51 -0.57
N LEU A 224 14.39 8.22 -1.35
CA LEU A 224 14.85 8.99 -2.53
C LEU A 224 15.47 10.34 -2.16
N ILE A 225 15.40 10.73 -0.89
CA ILE A 225 15.99 11.94 -0.31
C ILE A 225 16.64 11.50 1.01
N GLY A 226 17.81 12.06 1.35
CA GLY A 226 18.52 11.75 2.60
C GLY A 226 17.81 12.17 3.89
N ASP A 227 16.61 12.75 3.79
CA ASP A 227 15.75 13.10 4.91
C ASP A 227 14.75 11.97 5.16
N GLY A 228 14.74 11.42 6.38
CA GLY A 228 13.85 10.34 6.79
C GLY A 228 12.84 10.73 7.88
N PRO A 229 12.08 9.75 8.42
CA PRO A 229 11.20 9.96 9.57
C PRO A 229 11.92 10.66 10.72
N GLY A 230 11.36 11.78 11.19
CA GLY A 230 11.93 12.58 12.28
C GLY A 230 12.87 13.73 11.86
N SER A 231 13.19 13.88 10.57
CA SER A 231 13.91 15.08 10.10
C SER A 231 13.07 16.36 10.30
N PRO A 232 13.68 17.56 10.37
CA PRO A 232 12.93 18.82 10.45
C PRO A 232 11.96 19.00 9.28
N LEU A 233 12.37 18.60 8.07
CA LEU A 233 11.52 18.64 6.88
C LEU A 233 10.33 17.68 6.99
N TRP A 234 10.57 16.44 7.44
CA TRP A 234 9.51 15.46 7.65
C TRP A 234 8.44 15.98 8.60
N ARG A 235 8.85 16.52 9.76
CA ARG A 235 7.93 17.10 10.75
C ARG A 235 7.17 18.27 10.16
N HIS A 236 7.85 19.16 9.45
CA HIS A 236 7.23 20.30 8.80
C HIS A 236 6.16 19.85 7.78
N CYS A 237 6.51 18.98 6.83
CA CYS A 237 5.55 18.47 5.84
C CYS A 237 4.36 17.77 6.52
N SER A 238 4.60 16.93 7.53
CA SER A 238 3.53 16.21 8.25
C SER A 238 2.53 17.17 8.90
N VAL A 239 3.03 18.22 9.57
CA VAL A 239 2.18 19.27 10.16
C VAL A 239 1.40 20.01 9.08
N GLN A 240 2.04 20.37 7.96
CA GLN A 240 1.38 21.15 6.91
C GLN A 240 0.33 20.35 6.14
N VAL A 241 0.59 19.07 5.80
CA VAL A 241 -0.45 18.20 5.22
C VAL A 241 -1.67 18.14 6.14
N SER A 242 -1.43 18.04 7.44
CA SER A 242 -2.50 17.95 8.42
C SER A 242 -3.31 19.24 8.53
N LYS A 243 -2.67 20.41 8.41
CA LYS A 243 -3.37 21.71 8.27
C LYS A 243 -4.18 21.80 6.98
N CYS A 244 -3.65 21.29 5.86
CA CYS A 244 -4.40 21.27 4.60
C CYS A 244 -5.70 20.46 4.75
N ALA A 245 -5.66 19.38 5.53
CA ALA A 245 -6.82 18.50 5.74
C ALA A 245 -8.00 19.17 6.47
N GLU A 246 -7.82 20.35 7.04
CA GLU A 246 -8.90 21.18 7.58
C GLU A 246 -9.77 21.80 6.47
N SER A 247 -9.26 21.87 5.23
CA SER A 247 -9.91 22.52 4.08
C SER A 247 -10.07 21.62 2.86
N THR A 248 -9.46 20.45 2.82
CA THR A 248 -9.54 19.51 1.69
C THR A 248 -9.45 18.05 2.16
N GLU A 249 -10.03 17.10 1.41
CA GLU A 249 -9.96 15.67 1.75
C GLU A 249 -8.52 15.12 1.64
N TRP A 250 -8.20 14.07 2.39
CA TRP A 250 -6.87 13.48 2.41
C TRP A 250 -6.47 12.85 1.07
N GLY A 251 -5.22 13.11 0.67
CA GLY A 251 -4.61 12.50 -0.51
C GLY A 251 -5.17 13.02 -1.84
N ALA A 252 -5.04 12.18 -2.87
CA ALA A 252 -5.56 12.45 -4.20
C ALA A 252 -7.08 12.17 -4.30
N VAL A 253 -7.85 12.78 -3.40
CA VAL A 253 -9.32 12.74 -3.38
C VAL A 253 -9.80 14.18 -3.48
N PHE A 254 -10.50 14.51 -4.56
CA PHE A 254 -10.80 15.86 -4.97
C PHE A 254 -12.30 16.14 -4.86
N ALA A 255 -12.65 17.24 -4.20
CA ALA A 255 -13.96 17.87 -4.34
C ALA A 255 -14.08 18.56 -5.71
N ASP A 256 -15.28 19.01 -6.06
CA ASP A 256 -15.52 19.76 -7.29
C ASP A 256 -14.64 21.03 -7.30
N GLY A 257 -13.85 21.26 -8.35
CA GLY A 257 -12.95 22.42 -8.48
C GLY A 257 -11.54 22.26 -7.86
N GLU A 258 -11.26 21.18 -7.11
CA GLU A 258 -9.97 21.02 -6.45
C GLU A 258 -8.84 20.57 -7.39
N ILE A 259 -9.16 19.85 -8.48
CA ILE A 259 -8.12 19.42 -9.42
C ILE A 259 -7.57 20.61 -10.23
N GLU A 260 -8.39 21.63 -10.44
CA GLU A 260 -8.02 22.89 -11.12
C GLU A 260 -6.99 23.68 -10.32
N GLN A 261 -6.86 23.42 -9.01
CA GLN A 261 -5.76 23.97 -8.21
C GLN A 261 -4.40 23.44 -8.65
N VAL A 262 -4.33 22.25 -9.26
CA VAL A 262 -3.09 21.58 -9.68
C VAL A 262 -2.72 21.99 -11.10
N PRO A 263 -1.55 22.63 -11.31
CA PRO A 263 -1.07 23.00 -12.63
C PRO A 263 -0.99 21.78 -13.58
N PRO A 264 -1.42 21.90 -14.85
CA PRO A 264 -1.47 20.79 -15.80
C PRO A 264 -0.17 19.97 -15.85
N ASP A 265 0.97 20.64 -15.93
CA ASP A 265 2.30 20.03 -16.04
C ASP A 265 2.69 19.19 -14.82
N LEU A 266 2.09 19.46 -13.65
CA LEU A 266 2.36 18.75 -12.41
C LEU A 266 1.35 17.64 -12.11
N ARG A 267 0.24 17.54 -12.87
CA ARG A 267 -0.83 16.55 -12.59
C ARG A 267 -0.34 15.12 -12.69
N SER A 268 0.56 14.81 -13.63
CA SER A 268 1.16 13.48 -13.79
C SER A 268 1.95 13.02 -12.56
N VAL A 269 2.47 13.97 -11.78
CA VAL A 269 3.27 13.72 -10.57
C VAL A 269 2.39 13.75 -9.32
N LEU A 270 1.56 14.79 -9.19
CA LEU A 270 0.80 15.10 -7.97
C LEU A 270 -0.56 14.40 -7.90
N CYS A 271 -1.26 14.23 -9.02
CA CYS A 271 -2.58 13.60 -9.08
C CYS A 271 -2.47 12.08 -9.25
N THR A 272 -1.62 11.45 -8.44
CA THR A 272 -1.45 9.99 -8.41
C THR A 272 -1.81 9.44 -7.04
N PRO A 273 -2.35 8.21 -6.94
CA PRO A 273 -2.54 7.55 -5.66
C PRO A 273 -1.24 7.52 -4.85
N TRP A 274 -1.33 7.90 -3.58
CA TRP A 274 -0.21 7.79 -2.66
C TRP A 274 -0.01 6.32 -2.29
N ASN A 275 1.23 5.87 -2.17
CA ASN A 275 1.51 4.48 -1.83
C ASN A 275 1.32 4.23 -0.31
N ILE A 276 1.25 2.95 0.07
CA ILE A 276 1.05 2.53 1.47
C ILE A 276 2.10 3.14 2.42
N LYS A 277 3.37 3.24 2.01
CA LYS A 277 4.42 3.85 2.86
C LYS A 277 4.10 5.32 3.18
N THR A 278 3.63 6.09 2.19
CA THR A 278 3.18 7.47 2.37
C THR A 278 1.97 7.55 3.30
N TRP A 279 1.03 6.61 3.18
CA TRP A 279 -0.18 6.59 4.01
C TRP A 279 0.12 6.33 5.47
N THR A 280 0.91 5.29 5.73
CA THR A 280 1.39 4.94 7.08
C THR A 280 2.12 6.14 7.69
N ALA A 281 3.02 6.76 6.93
CA ALA A 281 3.76 7.95 7.36
C ALA A 281 2.84 9.12 7.78
N ILE A 282 1.84 9.44 6.96
CA ILE A 282 0.93 10.56 7.23
C ILE A 282 -0.03 10.22 8.37
N ARG A 283 -0.62 9.02 8.37
CA ARG A 283 -1.51 8.55 9.43
C ARG A 283 -0.85 8.63 10.80
N ASP A 284 0.40 8.16 10.89
CA ASP A 284 1.12 8.12 12.17
C ASP A 284 1.48 9.53 12.67
N GLY A 285 1.66 10.50 11.75
CA GLY A 285 1.92 11.91 12.04
C GLY A 285 0.67 12.79 12.25
N ALA A 286 -0.49 12.41 11.71
CA ALA A 286 -1.71 13.22 11.66
C ALA A 286 -2.67 12.99 12.85
N ARG A 287 -2.14 12.70 14.05
CA ARG A 287 -2.98 12.48 15.24
C ARG A 287 -3.75 13.76 15.56
N ASN A 288 -5.08 13.75 15.33
CA ASN A 288 -6.10 14.75 15.69
C ASN A 288 -6.52 15.83 14.66
N THR A 289 -6.14 15.77 13.38
CA THR A 289 -6.20 16.97 12.51
C THR A 289 -7.40 17.09 11.54
N SER A 290 -8.33 16.13 11.49
CA SER A 290 -9.38 16.13 10.45
C SER A 290 -10.78 16.59 10.92
N GLN A 291 -10.93 17.15 12.12
CA GLN A 291 -12.24 17.36 12.74
C GLN A 291 -13.08 18.50 12.14
N SER A 292 -12.44 19.49 11.52
CA SER A 292 -13.09 20.73 11.06
C SER A 292 -13.68 20.65 9.65
N LEU A 293 -13.21 19.71 8.83
CA LEU A 293 -13.61 19.63 7.43
C LEU A 293 -14.98 18.97 7.29
N SER A 294 -15.95 19.75 6.80
CA SER A 294 -17.35 19.35 6.64
C SER A 294 -17.80 19.51 5.20
N PHE A 295 -18.37 18.45 4.63
CA PHE A 295 -18.96 18.48 3.29
C PHE A 295 -20.39 17.94 3.30
N PRO A 296 -21.31 18.51 2.49
CA PRO A 296 -22.66 17.97 2.34
C PRO A 296 -22.66 16.53 1.83
N SER A 297 -23.53 15.69 2.41
CA SER A 297 -23.67 14.27 2.02
C SER A 297 -23.99 13.99 0.55
N ARG A 298 -24.44 14.98 -0.22
CA ARG A 298 -24.73 14.83 -1.65
C ARG A 298 -23.49 15.02 -2.53
N GLU A 299 -22.48 15.68 -1.99
CA GLU A 299 -21.22 15.90 -2.67
C GLU A 299 -20.51 14.56 -2.93
N ARG A 300 -19.84 14.51 -4.07
CA ARG A 300 -19.14 13.33 -4.53
C ARG A 300 -17.72 13.73 -4.84
N PHE A 301 -16.80 13.04 -4.21
CA PHE A 301 -15.39 13.21 -4.52
C PHE A 301 -15.03 12.43 -5.78
N VAL A 302 -13.97 12.88 -6.44
CA VAL A 302 -13.29 12.13 -7.49
C VAL A 302 -11.89 11.75 -7.03
N THR A 303 -11.40 10.60 -7.46
CA THR A 303 -10.01 10.20 -7.20
C THR A 303 -9.40 9.67 -8.49
N PRO A 304 -8.09 9.85 -8.73
CA PRO A 304 -7.42 9.27 -9.87
C PRO A 304 -7.56 7.76 -9.78
N TYR A 305 -8.23 7.20 -10.77
CA TYR A 305 -8.36 5.77 -10.93
C TYR A 305 -8.30 5.53 -12.42
N ALA A 306 -7.28 4.81 -12.85
CA ALA A 306 -7.27 4.32 -14.22
C ALA A 306 -8.42 3.31 -14.33
N VAL A 307 -9.59 3.75 -14.79
CA VAL A 307 -10.65 2.87 -15.28
C VAL A 307 -10.16 2.28 -16.58
N GLU A 308 -9.11 1.46 -16.57
CA GLU A 308 -8.61 0.81 -17.78
C GLU A 308 -7.55 -0.21 -17.41
N ARG A 309 -8.03 -1.40 -17.05
CA ARG A 309 -7.44 -2.73 -17.34
C ARG A 309 -5.91 -2.77 -17.59
N GLY A 310 -5.06 -2.36 -16.65
CA GLY A 310 -3.59 -2.53 -16.74
C GLY A 310 -2.86 -1.63 -17.75
N GLY A 311 -2.01 -0.75 -17.21
CA GLY A 311 -0.64 -0.63 -17.71
C GLY A 311 -0.33 0.18 -18.98
N LEU A 312 -1.25 0.90 -19.62
CA LEU A 312 -0.88 1.89 -20.63
C LEU A 312 -0.80 3.28 -19.98
N GLY A 313 0.27 4.02 -20.25
CA GLY A 313 0.61 5.33 -19.70
C GLY A 313 -0.36 6.49 -20.02
N GLY A 314 -1.67 6.22 -20.13
CA GLY A 314 -2.69 7.24 -20.04
C GLY A 314 -2.75 7.79 -18.62
N ALA A 315 -2.85 9.11 -18.49
CA ALA A 315 -3.03 9.75 -17.19
C ALA A 315 -4.29 9.15 -16.51
N PRO A 316 -4.23 8.80 -15.21
CA PRO A 316 -5.38 8.22 -14.51
C PRO A 316 -6.60 9.12 -14.68
N SER A 317 -7.69 8.57 -15.21
CA SER A 317 -8.94 9.30 -15.35
C SER A 317 -9.54 9.56 -13.95
N GLN A 318 -10.29 10.65 -13.83
CA GLN A 318 -10.98 10.94 -12.58
C GLN A 318 -12.17 10.00 -12.43
N TYR A 319 -12.18 9.21 -11.35
CA TYR A 319 -13.30 8.34 -11.03
C TYR A 319 -14.11 8.89 -9.88
N LYS A 320 -15.42 8.95 -10.08
CA LYS A 320 -16.37 9.51 -9.11
C LYS A 320 -16.70 8.49 -8.03
N LEU A 321 -16.31 8.75 -6.79
CA LEU A 321 -16.64 7.92 -5.65
C LEU A 321 -18.15 7.96 -5.33
N PRO A 322 -18.70 6.92 -4.69
CA PRO A 322 -20.04 6.99 -4.14
C PRO A 322 -20.14 8.12 -3.10
N ARG A 323 -21.37 8.60 -2.92
CA ARG A 323 -21.65 9.79 -2.11
C ARG A 323 -21.17 9.62 -0.68
N PHE A 324 -20.92 10.76 -0.05
CA PHE A 324 -20.66 10.86 1.38
C PHE A 324 -19.45 10.03 1.83
N PHE A 325 -18.48 9.82 0.94
CA PHE A 325 -17.17 9.30 1.29
C PHE A 325 -16.44 10.29 2.20
N ARG A 326 -15.86 9.83 3.30
CA ARG A 326 -14.87 10.58 4.09
C ARG A 326 -13.89 9.64 4.76
N TRP A 327 -12.65 10.08 4.92
CA TRP A 327 -11.76 9.54 5.94
C TRP A 327 -12.20 10.06 7.32
N ILE A 328 -12.56 9.14 8.21
CA ILE A 328 -12.83 9.45 9.63
C ILE A 328 -11.50 9.52 10.39
N VAL A 329 -10.67 8.51 10.18
CA VAL A 329 -9.28 8.47 10.63
C VAL A 329 -8.42 8.31 9.38
N PRO A 330 -7.47 9.23 9.11
CA PRO A 330 -6.75 9.29 7.85
C PRO A 330 -6.09 7.94 7.55
N PHE A 331 -6.40 7.37 6.37
CA PHE A 331 -5.85 6.10 5.90
C PHE A 331 -6.03 4.91 6.86
N HIS A 332 -7.07 4.95 7.71
CA HIS A 332 -7.38 3.86 8.64
C HIS A 332 -8.86 3.50 8.62
N LEU A 333 -9.75 4.48 8.75
CA LEU A 333 -11.19 4.26 8.78
C LEU A 333 -11.90 5.27 7.89
N ALA A 334 -12.66 4.78 6.94
CA ALA A 334 -13.50 5.58 6.06
C ALA A 334 -14.97 5.15 6.13
N ALA A 335 -15.86 6.07 5.79
CA ALA A 335 -17.29 5.81 5.70
C ALA A 335 -17.89 6.41 4.43
N MET A 336 -18.85 5.72 3.82
CA MET A 336 -19.51 6.15 2.57
C MET A 336 -20.91 5.56 2.41
N SER A 337 -21.64 6.02 1.38
CA SER A 337 -22.84 5.33 0.89
C SER A 337 -22.50 4.06 0.12
N THR A 338 -23.50 3.22 -0.13
CA THR A 338 -23.31 1.90 -0.75
C THR A 338 -22.58 1.96 -2.10
N PRO A 339 -21.52 1.14 -2.29
CA PRO A 339 -20.91 0.92 -3.60
C PRO A 339 -21.93 0.52 -4.66
N ARG A 340 -21.74 0.99 -5.89
CA ARG A 340 -22.72 0.86 -6.99
C ARG A 340 -22.38 -0.25 -7.97
N ASN A 341 -21.11 -0.61 -8.09
CA ASN A 341 -20.61 -1.61 -9.03
C ASN A 341 -19.22 -2.13 -8.62
N GLN A 342 -18.69 -3.06 -9.42
CA GLN A 342 -17.36 -3.63 -9.24
C GLN A 342 -16.24 -2.59 -9.35
N ASP A 343 -16.37 -1.56 -10.19
CA ASP A 343 -15.34 -0.54 -10.34
C ASP A 343 -15.23 0.37 -9.12
N ASP A 344 -16.32 0.59 -8.37
CA ASP A 344 -16.23 1.24 -7.05
C ASP A 344 -15.32 0.43 -6.12
N ILE A 345 -15.49 -0.90 -6.08
CA ILE A 345 -14.67 -1.78 -5.23
C ILE A 345 -13.19 -1.74 -5.66
N ARG A 346 -12.94 -1.80 -6.98
CA ARG A 346 -11.57 -1.71 -7.53
C ARG A 346 -10.94 -0.35 -7.24
N CYS A 347 -11.66 0.74 -7.41
CA CYS A 347 -11.19 2.09 -7.10
C CYS A 347 -10.84 2.23 -5.61
N LEU A 348 -11.71 1.75 -4.71
CA LEU A 348 -11.43 1.69 -3.28
C LEU A 348 -10.17 0.87 -2.98
N CYS A 349 -9.96 -0.25 -3.66
CA CYS A 349 -8.81 -1.12 -3.46
C CYS A 349 -7.50 -0.51 -3.99
N TYR A 350 -7.48 0.01 -5.21
CA TYR A 350 -6.26 0.41 -5.91
C TYR A 350 -5.88 1.87 -5.67
N SER A 351 -6.86 2.79 -5.69
CA SER A 351 -6.61 4.22 -5.49
C SER A 351 -6.61 4.60 -4.01
N LEU A 352 -7.49 3.97 -3.23
CA LEU A 352 -7.68 4.28 -1.80
C LEU A 352 -7.27 3.16 -0.84
N HIS A 353 -6.53 2.16 -1.33
CA HIS A 353 -5.97 1.07 -0.53
C HIS A 353 -6.89 0.46 0.54
N ILE A 354 -8.21 0.50 0.35
CA ILE A 354 -9.18 -0.15 1.24
C ILE A 354 -9.00 -1.66 1.12
N ARG A 355 -8.89 -2.34 2.27
CA ARG A 355 -8.69 -3.80 2.33
C ARG A 355 -9.84 -4.52 3.03
N HIS A 356 -10.69 -3.80 3.75
CA HIS A 356 -11.85 -4.39 4.39
C HIS A 356 -13.06 -3.50 4.20
N ILE A 357 -14.11 -4.02 3.55
CA ILE A 357 -15.41 -3.37 3.42
C ILE A 357 -16.39 -4.04 4.38
N ILE A 358 -17.04 -3.22 5.21
CA ILE A 358 -18.13 -3.63 6.10
C ILE A 358 -19.46 -3.20 5.47
N THR A 359 -20.26 -4.19 5.08
CA THR A 359 -21.57 -4.00 4.47
C THR A 359 -22.67 -4.13 5.52
N LEU A 360 -23.33 -3.00 5.84
CA LEU A 360 -24.41 -2.97 6.83
C LEU A 360 -25.83 -3.12 6.23
N THR A 361 -25.95 -3.07 4.90
CA THR A 361 -27.24 -3.08 4.19
C THR A 361 -27.89 -4.45 4.17
N GLU A 362 -28.71 -4.77 5.18
CA GLU A 362 -29.46 -6.04 5.25
C GLU A 362 -30.29 -6.29 3.98
N GLU A 363 -30.86 -5.23 3.41
CA GLU A 363 -31.80 -5.32 2.30
C GLU A 363 -31.12 -5.63 0.96
N GLN A 364 -29.87 -5.19 0.80
CA GLN A 364 -29.12 -5.27 -0.45
C GLN A 364 -27.63 -5.48 -0.13
N PRO A 365 -27.19 -6.73 0.10
CA PRO A 365 -25.77 -7.05 0.26
C PRO A 365 -25.01 -6.84 -1.05
N LEU A 366 -23.71 -6.55 -0.95
CA LEU A 366 -22.85 -6.41 -2.13
C LEU A 366 -22.65 -7.76 -2.83
N PRO A 367 -22.75 -7.84 -4.17
CA PRO A 367 -22.48 -9.07 -4.91
C PRO A 367 -21.05 -9.58 -4.72
N ALA A 368 -20.88 -10.87 -4.45
CA ALA A 368 -19.56 -11.49 -4.28
C ALA A 368 -18.67 -11.31 -5.51
N ALA A 369 -19.25 -11.37 -6.72
CA ALA A 369 -18.54 -11.20 -7.99
C ALA A 369 -17.85 -9.83 -8.15
N TRP A 370 -18.25 -8.82 -7.38
CA TRP A 370 -17.57 -7.51 -7.40
C TRP A 370 -16.18 -7.56 -6.77
N PHE A 371 -15.84 -8.63 -6.06
CA PHE A 371 -14.54 -8.83 -5.41
C PHE A 371 -13.64 -9.79 -6.21
N ASP A 372 -14.12 -10.32 -7.34
CA ASP A 372 -13.37 -11.25 -8.17
C ASP A 372 -12.05 -10.64 -8.66
N GLY A 373 -10.95 -11.37 -8.47
CA GLY A 373 -9.61 -10.95 -8.83
C GLY A 373 -8.96 -9.93 -7.88
N LEU A 374 -9.58 -9.62 -6.74
CA LEU A 374 -9.03 -8.71 -5.74
C LEU A 374 -8.62 -9.51 -4.49
N HIS A 375 -7.41 -10.05 -4.49
CA HIS A 375 -6.94 -10.98 -3.43
C HIS A 375 -6.70 -10.31 -2.07
N ASN A 376 -6.46 -9.00 -2.09
CA ASN A 376 -6.10 -8.24 -0.90
C ASN A 376 -7.29 -7.54 -0.23
N ILE A 377 -8.52 -7.67 -0.76
CA ILE A 377 -9.71 -7.04 -0.18
C ILE A 377 -10.70 -8.09 0.34
N LYS A 378 -11.33 -7.78 1.47
CA LYS A 378 -12.39 -8.60 2.07
C LYS A 378 -13.68 -7.79 2.21
N ASN A 379 -14.82 -8.41 1.98
CA ASN A 379 -16.12 -7.90 2.38
C ASN A 379 -16.63 -8.68 3.59
N THR A 380 -17.22 -7.99 4.56
CA THR A 380 -17.92 -8.60 5.70
C THR A 380 -19.31 -8.03 5.80
N PHE A 381 -20.30 -8.92 5.78
CA PHE A 381 -21.70 -8.58 5.88
C PHE A 381 -22.15 -8.57 7.35
N LEU A 382 -22.59 -7.41 7.86
CA LEU A 382 -23.13 -7.25 9.20
C LEU A 382 -24.54 -6.63 9.08
N PRO A 383 -25.58 -7.42 8.83
CA PRO A 383 -26.90 -6.91 8.46
C PRO A 383 -27.52 -6.09 9.59
N VAL A 384 -27.87 -4.84 9.29
CA VAL A 384 -28.66 -3.98 10.18
C VAL A 384 -29.84 -3.48 9.35
N GLY A 385 -31.07 -3.67 9.83
CA GLY A 385 -32.26 -3.20 9.13
C GLY A 385 -32.27 -1.68 8.92
N ASN A 386 -32.94 -1.22 7.86
CA ASN A 386 -33.04 0.20 7.54
C ASN A 386 -33.63 1.00 8.71
N TYR A 387 -33.06 2.18 8.98
CA TYR A 387 -33.40 3.05 10.12
C TYR A 387 -33.20 2.48 11.54
N HIS A 388 -32.79 1.22 11.68
CA HIS A 388 -32.48 0.61 12.97
C HIS A 388 -31.02 0.85 13.41
N ALA A 389 -30.75 0.56 14.68
CA ALA A 389 -29.40 0.60 15.23
C ALA A 389 -28.71 -0.77 15.18
N PRO A 390 -27.38 -0.82 14.98
CA PRO A 390 -26.62 -2.04 15.21
C PRO A 390 -26.70 -2.44 16.69
N ILE A 391 -26.78 -3.75 16.94
CA ILE A 391 -26.72 -4.29 18.31
C ILE A 391 -25.27 -4.35 18.80
N ILE A 392 -25.07 -4.39 20.13
CA ILE A 392 -23.75 -4.45 20.77
C ILE A 392 -22.82 -5.53 20.17
N PRO A 393 -23.24 -6.79 19.92
CA PRO A 393 -22.38 -7.78 19.29
C PRO A 393 -21.87 -7.38 17.88
N GLN A 394 -22.70 -6.66 17.10
CA GLN A 394 -22.29 -6.16 15.79
C GLN A 394 -21.30 -5.01 15.92
N ILE A 395 -21.51 -4.12 16.91
CA ILE A 395 -20.57 -3.04 17.23
C ILE A 395 -19.23 -3.64 17.68
N ASP A 396 -19.22 -4.59 18.61
CA ASP A 396 -18.01 -5.26 19.07
C ASP A 396 -17.25 -5.95 17.92
N MET A 397 -17.97 -6.55 16.97
CA MET A 397 -17.35 -7.14 15.78
C MET A 397 -16.74 -6.10 14.86
N PHE A 398 -17.45 -5.00 14.60
CA PHE A 398 -16.93 -3.86 13.84
C PHE A 398 -15.65 -3.31 14.49
N MET A 399 -15.65 -3.15 15.82
CA MET A 399 -14.47 -2.70 16.58
C MET A 399 -13.32 -3.70 16.49
N LYS A 400 -13.61 -5.01 16.54
CA LYS A 400 -12.61 -6.06 16.31
C LYS A 400 -12.01 -5.92 14.92
N PHE A 401 -12.79 -5.66 13.87
CA PHE A 401 -12.23 -5.44 12.53
C PHE A 401 -11.38 -4.17 12.45
N CYS A 402 -11.84 -3.04 13.00
CA CYS A 402 -11.04 -1.81 13.04
C CYS A 402 -9.69 -2.00 13.75
N CYS A 403 -9.62 -2.87 14.76
CA CYS A 403 -8.37 -3.17 15.44
C CYS A 403 -7.56 -4.28 14.73
N THR A 404 -8.19 -5.38 14.31
CA THR A 404 -7.47 -6.61 13.92
C THR A 404 -7.26 -6.79 12.41
N SER A 405 -7.67 -5.83 11.58
CA SER A 405 -7.48 -5.88 10.12
C SER A 405 -6.01 -6.18 9.77
N SER A 406 -5.76 -7.39 9.26
CA SER A 406 -4.45 -7.92 8.84
C SER A 406 -4.30 -7.82 7.32
N PRO A 407 -3.13 -7.41 6.77
CA PRO A 407 -1.91 -7.02 7.49
C PRO A 407 -2.12 -5.70 8.24
N ALA A 408 -1.50 -5.56 9.42
CA ALA A 408 -1.92 -4.65 10.49
C ALA A 408 -2.25 -3.22 10.00
N GLN A 409 -3.39 -2.70 10.45
CA GLN A 409 -3.86 -1.33 10.22
C GLN A 409 -4.24 -1.02 8.77
N ALA A 410 -4.56 -2.05 7.98
CA ALA A 410 -5.09 -1.85 6.65
C ALA A 410 -6.38 -0.99 6.69
N PRO A 411 -6.55 -0.03 5.77
CA PRO A 411 -7.72 0.84 5.75
C PRO A 411 -9.03 0.05 5.64
N LEU A 412 -9.93 0.32 6.58
CA LEU A 412 -11.28 -0.24 6.64
C LEU A 412 -12.29 0.79 6.16
N LEU A 413 -13.30 0.33 5.43
CA LEU A 413 -14.43 1.14 4.98
C LEU A 413 -15.74 0.53 5.47
N VAL A 414 -16.57 1.34 6.12
CA VAL A 414 -17.95 0.95 6.48
C VAL A 414 -18.96 1.70 5.62
N HIS A 415 -19.97 0.98 5.13
CA HIS A 415 -21.07 1.60 4.38
C HIS A 415 -22.44 1.12 4.83
N CYS A 416 -23.44 1.96 4.55
CA CYS A 416 -24.85 1.59 4.53
C CYS A 416 -25.53 2.31 3.36
N GLY A 417 -26.84 2.12 3.14
CA GLY A 417 -27.56 2.67 1.98
C GLY A 417 -27.22 4.14 1.69
N GLY A 418 -27.41 5.02 2.68
CA GLY A 418 -27.04 6.44 2.58
C GLY A 418 -25.66 6.80 3.15
N GLY A 419 -24.98 5.87 3.83
CA GLY A 419 -23.74 6.14 4.58
C GLY A 419 -23.91 7.03 5.81
N LYS A 420 -25.14 7.15 6.35
CA LYS A 420 -25.57 8.12 7.37
C LYS A 420 -25.97 7.50 8.70
N GLY A 421 -27.10 6.80 8.76
CA GLY A 421 -27.64 6.21 9.98
C GLY A 421 -26.77 5.07 10.50
N ARG A 422 -26.97 3.86 9.99
CA ARG A 422 -26.25 2.63 10.41
C ARG A 422 -24.72 2.78 10.43
N ALA A 423 -24.15 3.31 9.34
CA ALA A 423 -22.71 3.55 9.25
C ALA A 423 -22.26 4.64 10.24
N GLY A 424 -23.02 5.73 10.38
CA GLY A 424 -22.72 6.77 11.36
C GLY A 424 -22.78 6.27 12.80
N THR A 425 -23.70 5.36 13.13
CA THR A 425 -23.74 4.72 14.46
C THR A 425 -22.47 3.92 14.75
N MET A 426 -22.00 3.12 13.80
CA MET A 426 -20.73 2.39 13.93
C MET A 426 -19.54 3.35 14.09
N ILE A 427 -19.48 4.41 13.28
CA ILE A 427 -18.44 5.43 13.39
C ILE A 427 -18.49 6.14 14.76
N ALA A 428 -19.66 6.53 15.26
CA ALA A 428 -19.78 7.17 16.56
C ALA A 428 -19.33 6.24 17.70
N CYS A 429 -19.64 4.93 17.62
CA CYS A 429 -19.10 3.95 18.57
C CYS A 429 -17.57 3.86 18.51
N TYR A 430 -16.98 3.95 17.32
CA TYR A 430 -15.52 4.05 17.17
C TYR A 430 -14.97 5.33 17.81
N LEU A 431 -15.60 6.49 17.57
CA LEU A 431 -15.16 7.77 18.14
C LEU A 431 -15.26 7.79 19.67
N VAL A 432 -16.30 7.17 20.26
CA VAL A 432 -16.39 6.97 21.71
C VAL A 432 -15.15 6.21 22.23
N ALA A 433 -14.73 5.17 21.52
CA ALA A 433 -13.59 4.35 21.90
C ALA A 433 -12.24 5.07 21.72
N PHE A 434 -11.98 5.64 20.54
CA PHE A 434 -10.64 6.07 20.14
C PHE A 434 -10.54 7.54 19.72
N GLY A 435 -11.66 8.26 19.71
CA GLY A 435 -11.73 9.57 19.08
C GLY A 435 -11.33 9.49 17.61
N PHE A 436 -10.61 10.49 17.12
CA PHE A 436 -10.11 10.54 15.74
C PHE A 436 -8.70 9.92 15.57
N ALA A 437 -8.27 9.10 16.54
CA ALA A 437 -6.99 8.40 16.48
C ALA A 437 -7.16 6.94 16.00
N PRO A 438 -6.13 6.34 15.38
CA PRO A 438 -6.11 4.89 15.17
C PRO A 438 -6.04 4.14 16.51
N PRO A 439 -6.45 2.86 16.58
CA PRO A 439 -6.36 2.06 17.80
C PRO A 439 -4.91 1.96 18.29
N PRO A 440 -4.68 2.06 19.62
CA PRO A 440 -3.36 1.84 20.22
C PRO A 440 -2.76 0.49 19.81
N VAL A 441 -1.44 0.47 19.59
CA VAL A 441 -0.72 -0.74 19.11
C VAL A 441 -0.81 -1.88 20.12
N GLU A 442 -0.93 -1.56 21.41
CA GLU A 442 -1.05 -2.52 22.50
C GLU A 442 -2.34 -3.36 22.42
N LEU A 443 -3.40 -2.83 21.79
CA LEU A 443 -4.64 -3.57 21.54
C LEU A 443 -4.55 -4.52 20.33
N LEU A 444 -3.53 -4.36 19.48
CA LEU A 444 -3.31 -5.15 18.26
C LEU A 444 -2.60 -6.48 18.53
N GLN A 445 -1.84 -6.54 19.63
CA GLN A 445 -1.25 -7.77 20.12
C GLN A 445 -2.33 -8.43 20.99
N ASN A 446 -2.72 -9.67 20.70
CA ASN A 446 -3.77 -10.45 21.40
C ASN A 446 -3.54 -10.68 22.92
N ASN A 447 -2.70 -9.87 23.57
CA ASN A 447 -2.36 -9.87 24.99
C ASN A 447 -3.02 -8.70 25.77
N ALA A 448 -4.10 -8.11 25.25
CA ALA A 448 -4.88 -7.10 25.99
C ALA A 448 -5.58 -7.65 27.26
N GLY A 449 -5.38 -8.93 27.60
CA GLY A 449 -5.83 -9.55 28.84
C GLY A 449 -4.78 -9.60 29.98
N SER A 450 -3.50 -9.32 29.72
CA SER A 450 -2.42 -9.71 30.67
C SER A 450 -1.61 -8.57 31.30
N LYS A 451 -1.93 -7.30 31.02
CA LYS A 451 -1.47 -6.17 31.85
C LYS A 451 -2.64 -5.22 32.08
N GLY A 452 -3.08 -5.10 33.33
CA GLY A 452 -4.27 -4.36 33.76
C GLY A 452 -4.22 -2.84 33.56
N GLY A 453 -4.03 -2.37 32.32
CA GLY A 453 -4.23 -0.98 31.93
C GLY A 453 -5.72 -0.68 31.85
N TRP A 454 -6.18 0.31 32.61
CA TRP A 454 -7.57 0.75 32.58
C TRP A 454 -7.88 1.38 31.21
N PHE A 455 -8.77 0.75 30.42
CA PHE A 455 -9.27 1.36 29.20
C PHE A 455 -10.39 2.36 29.53
N GLN A 456 -10.22 3.60 29.06
CA GLN A 456 -11.21 4.68 29.19
C GLN A 456 -11.67 5.14 27.81
N PRO A 457 -12.98 5.32 27.57
CA PRO A 457 -13.49 5.94 26.35
C PRO A 457 -12.85 7.32 26.10
N ALA A 458 -12.45 7.58 24.86
CA ALA A 458 -11.85 8.85 24.45
C ALA A 458 -12.86 10.00 24.46
N MET A 459 -14.16 9.71 24.24
CA MET A 459 -15.24 10.69 24.18
C MET A 459 -16.51 10.13 24.83
N THR A 460 -17.35 11.03 25.35
CA THR A 460 -18.73 10.68 25.69
C THR A 460 -19.55 10.38 24.43
N ALA A 461 -20.70 9.73 24.59
CA ALA A 461 -21.59 9.46 23.47
C ALA A 461 -22.05 10.75 22.77
N THR A 462 -22.40 11.78 23.55
CA THR A 462 -22.82 13.09 23.02
C THR A 462 -21.71 13.77 22.22
N GLU A 463 -20.50 13.87 22.79
CA GLU A 463 -19.34 14.47 22.10
C GLU A 463 -19.01 13.75 20.79
N ALA A 464 -19.07 12.42 20.78
CA ALA A 464 -18.82 11.61 19.59
C ALA A 464 -19.88 11.87 18.49
N ILE A 465 -21.16 11.95 18.87
CA ILE A 465 -22.27 12.24 17.95
C ILE A 465 -22.14 13.65 17.37
N GLU A 466 -21.88 14.66 18.21
CA GLU A 466 -21.73 16.05 17.79
C GLU A 466 -20.53 16.24 16.88
N SER A 467 -19.38 15.66 17.25
CA SER A 467 -18.16 15.70 16.43
C SER A 467 -18.37 15.03 15.07
N LEU A 468 -19.06 13.89 15.05
CA LEU A 468 -19.39 13.21 13.80
C LEU A 468 -20.35 14.03 12.94
N ARG A 469 -21.38 14.66 13.53
CA ARG A 469 -22.33 15.51 12.79
C ARG A 469 -21.68 16.77 12.25
N SER A 470 -20.68 17.33 12.95
CA SER A 470 -19.87 18.44 12.47
C SER A 470 -19.08 18.05 11.20
N MET A 471 -18.31 16.96 11.25
CA MET A 471 -17.51 16.47 10.12
C MET A 471 -18.37 15.88 8.98
N ARG A 472 -19.48 15.23 9.32
CA ARG A 472 -20.36 14.48 8.41
C ARG A 472 -21.83 14.82 8.69
N PRO A 473 -22.33 15.96 8.18
CA PRO A 473 -23.69 16.42 8.41
C PRO A 473 -24.75 15.39 8.03
N GLY A 474 -25.68 15.14 8.97
CA GLY A 474 -26.75 14.16 8.82
C GLY A 474 -26.39 12.72 9.20
N SER A 475 -25.23 12.50 9.84
CA SER A 475 -24.92 11.20 10.46
C SER A 475 -25.81 10.95 11.67
N ILE A 476 -26.23 9.69 11.85
CA ILE A 476 -27.19 9.22 12.88
C ILE A 476 -28.57 9.86 12.72
N GLU A 477 -29.52 9.05 12.27
CA GLU A 477 -30.82 9.49 11.75
C GLU A 477 -31.97 9.26 12.74
N THR A 478 -31.81 8.36 13.71
CA THR A 478 -32.89 7.97 14.64
C THR A 478 -32.45 8.00 16.10
N LYS A 479 -33.42 8.16 17.01
CA LYS A 479 -33.17 8.12 18.45
C LYS A 479 -32.62 6.76 18.91
N GLU A 480 -33.11 5.67 18.33
CA GLU A 480 -32.61 4.31 18.56
C GLU A 480 -31.09 4.21 18.31
N GLN A 481 -30.59 4.86 17.26
CA GLN A 481 -29.17 4.89 16.92
C GLN A 481 -28.35 5.70 17.92
N GLU A 482 -28.84 6.84 18.40
CA GLU A 482 -28.18 7.61 19.47
C GLU A 482 -28.12 6.83 20.80
N ASP A 483 -29.21 6.13 21.12
CA ASP A 483 -29.31 5.31 22.33
C ASP A 483 -28.34 4.11 22.25
N ALA A 484 -28.12 3.54 21.08
CA ALA A 484 -27.12 2.49 20.87
C ALA A 484 -25.68 2.98 21.13
N VAL A 485 -25.32 4.19 20.67
CA VAL A 485 -24.01 4.80 20.99
C VAL A 485 -23.87 5.01 22.50
N SER A 486 -24.91 5.51 23.15
CA SER A 486 -24.94 5.73 24.61
C SER A 486 -24.81 4.43 25.41
N ALA A 487 -25.51 3.38 24.97
CA ALA A 487 -25.42 2.05 25.56
C ALA A 487 -24.02 1.45 25.39
N TYR A 488 -23.41 1.62 24.22
CA TYR A 488 -22.03 1.17 23.97
C TYR A 488 -21.01 1.93 24.82
N CYS A 489 -21.11 3.25 24.93
CA CYS A 489 -20.26 4.06 25.80
C CYS A 489 -20.37 3.58 27.27
N SER A 490 -21.60 3.40 27.75
CA SER A 490 -21.86 2.87 29.10
C SER A 490 -21.27 1.47 29.30
N LEU A 491 -21.32 0.62 28.27
CA LEU A 491 -20.74 -0.71 28.30
C LEU A 491 -19.21 -0.65 28.43
N LEU A 492 -18.52 0.22 27.67
CA LEU A 492 -17.08 0.40 27.76
C LEU A 492 -16.63 0.80 29.17
N TRP A 493 -17.34 1.74 29.80
CA TRP A 493 -17.09 2.12 31.19
C TRP A 493 -17.25 0.97 32.17
N LYS A 494 -18.29 0.14 31.99
CA LYS A 494 -18.56 -1.03 32.84
C LYS A 494 -17.50 -2.12 32.66
N ARG A 495 -17.15 -2.46 31.41
CA ARG A 495 -16.24 -3.58 31.10
C ARG A 495 -14.76 -3.20 31.15
N ARG A 496 -14.43 -1.90 31.14
CA ARG A 496 -13.05 -1.37 31.16
C ARG A 496 -12.13 -1.98 30.08
N SER A 497 -12.72 -2.30 28.94
CA SER A 497 -12.09 -2.96 27.80
C SER A 497 -12.85 -2.62 26.53
N ILE A 498 -12.17 -2.64 25.37
CA ILE A 498 -12.81 -2.55 24.05
C ILE A 498 -13.42 -3.89 23.63
N PHE A 499 -12.85 -5.00 24.06
CA PHE A 499 -13.35 -6.31 23.68
C PHE A 499 -14.09 -6.95 24.83
N GLN A 500 -15.15 -7.69 24.51
CA GLN A 500 -15.69 -8.67 25.43
C GLN A 500 -14.56 -9.63 25.83
N GLN A 501 -14.47 -9.95 27.12
CA GLN A 501 -13.49 -10.92 27.61
C GLN A 501 -13.70 -12.25 26.86
N GLU A 502 -12.66 -12.73 26.19
CA GLU A 502 -12.75 -14.00 25.48
C GLU A 502 -13.00 -15.12 26.50
N LEU A 503 -14.00 -15.95 26.23
CA LEU A 503 -14.25 -17.14 27.02
C LEU A 503 -13.03 -18.05 26.93
N VAL A 504 -12.68 -18.68 28.05
CA VAL A 504 -11.54 -19.60 28.13
C VAL A 504 -11.71 -20.70 27.08
N GLN A 505 -10.74 -20.80 26.17
CA GLN A 505 -10.71 -21.87 25.19
C GLN A 505 -10.38 -23.20 25.91
N PRO A 506 -10.94 -24.33 25.46
CA PRO A 506 -10.52 -25.63 25.95
C PRO A 506 -9.02 -25.83 25.75
N LEU A 507 -8.39 -26.57 26.68
CA LEU A 507 -6.99 -26.96 26.54
C LEU A 507 -6.79 -27.73 25.24
N SER A 508 -5.62 -27.55 24.62
CA SER A 508 -5.23 -28.30 23.44
C SER A 508 -5.33 -29.81 23.73
N SER A 509 -6.03 -30.53 22.88
CA SER A 509 -6.24 -31.97 22.98
C SER A 509 -6.03 -32.65 21.63
N ARG A 510 -5.94 -33.98 21.66
CA ARG A 510 -5.97 -34.83 20.45
C ARG A 510 -7.39 -35.37 20.24
N PRO A 511 -7.76 -35.75 19.00
CA PRO A 511 -9.06 -36.38 18.76
C PRO A 511 -9.18 -37.71 19.53
N GLU A 512 -10.22 -37.84 20.33
CA GLU A 512 -10.53 -39.07 21.07
C GLU A 512 -11.31 -40.01 20.15
N THR A 513 -10.81 -41.22 19.89
CA THR A 513 -11.43 -42.16 18.95
C THR A 513 -11.92 -43.41 19.66
N ILE A 514 -13.17 -43.81 19.38
CA ILE A 514 -13.80 -45.03 19.89
C ILE A 514 -14.29 -45.83 18.69
N GLY A 515 -14.00 -47.14 18.64
CA GLY A 515 -14.42 -48.02 17.56
C GLY A 515 -13.27 -48.40 16.63
N LYS A 516 -13.55 -48.49 15.32
CA LYS A 516 -12.56 -48.91 14.31
C LYS A 516 -11.57 -47.77 13.96
N PRO A 517 -10.45 -48.08 13.30
CA PRO A 517 -9.52 -47.05 12.79
C PRO A 517 -10.14 -46.16 11.70
N ILE A 518 -9.95 -44.85 11.78
CA ILE A 518 -10.66 -43.84 10.96
C ILE A 518 -10.23 -43.80 9.49
N GLU A 519 -9.12 -44.42 9.10
CA GLU A 519 -8.52 -44.34 7.77
C GLU A 519 -9.45 -44.91 6.69
N SER A 520 -10.29 -45.87 7.07
CA SER A 520 -11.28 -46.50 6.19
C SER A 520 -12.64 -45.79 6.17
N THR A 521 -12.77 -44.64 6.84
CA THR A 521 -14.04 -43.87 6.88
C THR A 521 -14.47 -43.48 5.46
N ASP A 522 -15.70 -43.79 5.10
CA ASP A 522 -16.34 -43.36 3.84
C ASP A 522 -17.52 -42.40 4.07
N LEU A 523 -18.09 -42.34 5.27
CA LEU A 523 -19.09 -41.35 5.64
C LEU A 523 -18.71 -40.63 6.92
N LEU A 524 -18.60 -39.30 6.86
CA LEU A 524 -18.45 -38.45 8.04
C LEU A 524 -19.78 -37.79 8.39
N VAL A 525 -20.30 -38.06 9.59
CA VAL A 525 -21.49 -37.39 10.13
C VAL A 525 -21.05 -36.42 11.23
N LEU A 526 -21.03 -35.12 10.92
CA LEU A 526 -20.62 -34.11 11.88
C LEU A 526 -21.74 -33.87 12.90
N CYS A 527 -21.44 -33.93 14.19
CA CYS A 527 -22.39 -33.79 15.28
C CYS A 527 -21.93 -32.66 16.22
N GLY A 528 -22.86 -31.80 16.62
CA GLY A 528 -22.60 -30.74 17.60
C GLY A 528 -23.48 -29.52 17.38
N ILE A 529 -23.59 -28.67 18.39
CA ILE A 529 -24.42 -27.46 18.35
C ILE A 529 -23.85 -26.37 17.40
N PRO A 530 -24.68 -25.41 16.93
CA PRO A 530 -24.17 -24.25 16.19
C PRO A 530 -23.07 -23.53 17.00
N GLY A 531 -22.00 -23.08 16.34
CA GLY A 531 -20.85 -22.49 17.04
C GLY A 531 -19.69 -23.46 17.34
N SER A 532 -19.92 -24.78 17.31
CA SER A 532 -18.93 -25.77 17.78
C SER A 532 -17.68 -25.95 16.90
N GLY A 533 -17.75 -25.65 15.60
CA GLY A 533 -16.59 -25.71 14.69
C GLY A 533 -16.73 -26.69 13.51
N LYS A 534 -17.83 -27.43 13.42
CA LYS A 534 -18.14 -28.39 12.33
C LYS A 534 -17.83 -27.87 10.92
N SER A 535 -18.42 -26.73 10.54
CA SER A 535 -18.24 -26.18 9.21
C SER A 535 -16.82 -25.66 8.97
N SER A 536 -16.11 -25.21 10.01
CA SER A 536 -14.70 -24.85 9.92
C SER A 536 -13.84 -26.08 9.62
N PHE A 537 -14.10 -27.19 10.32
CA PHE A 537 -13.45 -28.48 10.07
C PHE A 537 -13.73 -28.99 8.64
N ARG A 538 -14.99 -29.01 8.21
CA ARG A 538 -15.36 -29.39 6.84
C ARG A 538 -14.60 -28.57 5.81
N ARG A 539 -14.61 -27.23 5.96
CA ARG A 539 -13.93 -26.33 5.02
C ARG A 539 -12.41 -26.56 5.02
N ALA A 540 -11.79 -26.74 6.18
CA ALA A 540 -10.37 -27.05 6.27
C ALA A 540 -10.02 -28.36 5.54
N LEU A 541 -10.81 -29.42 5.75
CA LEU A 541 -10.66 -30.70 5.06
C LEU A 541 -10.84 -30.54 3.54
N ALA A 542 -11.92 -29.90 3.09
CA ALA A 542 -12.18 -29.67 1.67
C ALA A 542 -11.05 -28.90 0.98
N LYS A 543 -10.58 -27.79 1.58
CA LYS A 543 -9.46 -27.00 1.06
C LYS A 543 -8.18 -27.83 0.92
N ARG A 544 -7.84 -28.62 1.94
CA ARG A 544 -6.66 -29.48 1.92
C ARG A 544 -6.77 -30.60 0.88
N MET A 545 -7.97 -31.14 0.69
CA MET A 545 -8.25 -32.12 -0.35
C MET A 545 -8.05 -31.54 -1.76
N VAL A 546 -8.53 -30.33 -2.01
CA VAL A 546 -8.28 -29.63 -3.29
C VAL A 546 -6.78 -29.42 -3.51
N ALA A 547 -6.08 -28.91 -2.50
CA ALA A 547 -4.63 -28.70 -2.55
C ALA A 547 -3.83 -29.98 -2.84
N SER A 548 -4.31 -31.13 -2.36
CA SER A 548 -3.66 -32.42 -2.57
C SER A 548 -3.81 -32.99 -3.98
N GLN A 549 -4.76 -32.49 -4.79
CA GLN A 549 -4.98 -32.98 -6.16
C GLN A 549 -3.81 -32.71 -7.10
N ALA A 550 -2.92 -31.80 -6.72
CA ALA A 550 -1.67 -31.54 -7.42
C ALA A 550 -0.64 -32.70 -7.33
N ALA A 551 -0.89 -33.72 -6.49
CA ALA A 551 -0.08 -34.93 -6.48
C ALA A 551 -0.19 -35.72 -7.80
N PRO A 552 0.85 -36.48 -8.20
CA PRO A 552 0.83 -37.31 -9.41
C PRO A 552 -0.36 -38.27 -9.43
N ARG A 553 -0.94 -38.51 -10.62
CA ARG A 553 -2.08 -39.44 -10.80
C ARG A 553 -1.77 -40.85 -10.27
N THR A 554 -0.54 -41.32 -10.42
CA THR A 554 -0.07 -42.62 -9.94
C THR A 554 -0.16 -42.75 -8.42
N THR A 555 0.19 -41.68 -7.68
CA THR A 555 0.05 -41.62 -6.22
C THR A 555 -1.41 -41.58 -5.79
N ARG A 556 -2.25 -40.85 -6.55
CA ARG A 556 -3.68 -40.66 -6.22
C ARG A 556 -4.55 -41.89 -6.49
N ALA A 557 -4.32 -42.57 -7.62
CA ALA A 557 -5.17 -43.67 -8.06
C ALA A 557 -5.20 -44.85 -7.08
N ASN A 558 -4.10 -45.08 -6.36
CA ASN A 558 -3.94 -46.23 -5.47
C ASN A 558 -4.11 -45.89 -3.98
N ASN A 559 -4.57 -44.67 -3.65
CA ASN A 559 -4.68 -44.24 -2.26
C ASN A 559 -6.06 -43.63 -1.97
N ALA A 560 -6.83 -44.31 -1.12
CA ALA A 560 -8.20 -43.92 -0.75
C ALA A 560 -8.29 -42.53 -0.11
N LEU A 561 -7.22 -42.03 0.52
CA LEU A 561 -7.19 -40.68 1.10
C LEU A 561 -7.29 -39.57 0.05
N TYR A 562 -6.88 -39.81 -1.20
CA TYR A 562 -6.97 -38.81 -2.27
C TYR A 562 -8.34 -38.76 -2.95
N GLN A 563 -9.25 -39.66 -2.60
CA GLN A 563 -10.62 -39.65 -3.12
C GLN A 563 -11.38 -38.43 -2.56
N PRO A 564 -12.03 -37.63 -3.42
CA PRO A 564 -12.72 -36.42 -2.98
C PRO A 564 -13.89 -36.75 -2.07
N TRP A 565 -14.16 -35.86 -1.11
CA TRP A 565 -15.34 -35.91 -0.28
C TRP A 565 -16.51 -35.22 -0.99
N THR A 566 -17.65 -35.87 -1.11
CA THR A 566 -18.90 -35.18 -1.47
C THR A 566 -19.43 -34.43 -0.26
N GLU A 567 -19.50 -33.11 -0.35
CA GLU A 567 -19.95 -32.25 0.73
C GLU A 567 -21.48 -32.11 0.71
N ILE A 568 -22.15 -32.41 1.81
CA ILE A 568 -23.61 -32.33 1.96
C ILE A 568 -23.91 -31.50 3.20
N HIS A 569 -24.46 -30.29 3.03
CA HIS A 569 -24.79 -29.41 4.16
C HIS A 569 -26.15 -28.73 4.06
N SER A 570 -26.82 -28.61 5.20
CA SER A 570 -28.23 -28.17 5.24
C SER A 570 -28.45 -26.71 4.87
N ASP A 571 -27.44 -25.86 5.00
CA ASP A 571 -27.57 -24.43 4.73
C ASP A 571 -27.82 -24.12 3.24
N GLU A 572 -27.47 -25.04 2.35
CA GLU A 572 -27.66 -24.87 0.89
C GLU A 572 -28.86 -25.67 0.37
N VAL A 573 -28.95 -26.95 0.75
CA VAL A 573 -29.93 -27.88 0.17
C VAL A 573 -31.11 -28.21 1.10
N GLY A 574 -31.09 -27.70 2.34
CA GLY A 574 -32.08 -28.01 3.36
C GLY A 574 -32.09 -29.49 3.79
N ARG A 575 -32.99 -29.85 4.70
CA ARG A 575 -33.10 -31.22 5.24
C ARG A 575 -33.40 -32.26 4.16
N LYS A 576 -34.45 -32.04 3.37
CA LYS A 576 -34.88 -32.97 2.30
C LYS A 576 -33.81 -33.11 1.21
N GLY A 577 -33.07 -32.04 0.93
CA GLY A 577 -31.93 -32.09 0.02
C GLY A 577 -30.80 -32.96 0.56
N CYS A 578 -30.47 -32.86 1.85
CA CYS A 578 -29.48 -33.75 2.47
C CYS A 578 -29.89 -35.22 2.37
N GLU A 579 -31.15 -35.53 2.68
CA GLU A 579 -31.70 -36.90 2.61
C GLU A 579 -31.59 -37.46 1.19
N ARG A 580 -32.01 -36.68 0.18
CA ARG A 580 -31.92 -37.06 -1.22
C ARG A 580 -30.47 -37.25 -1.71
N ASN A 581 -29.55 -36.38 -1.33
CA ASN A 581 -28.15 -36.48 -1.75
C ASN A 581 -27.47 -37.69 -1.11
N LEU A 582 -27.67 -37.92 0.19
CA LEU A 582 -27.04 -39.02 0.91
C LEU A 582 -27.54 -40.40 0.45
N GLY A 583 -28.78 -40.48 -0.02
CA GLY A 583 -29.36 -41.71 -0.60
C GLY A 583 -28.90 -42.05 -2.02
N GLN A 584 -28.03 -41.26 -2.64
CA GLN A 584 -27.54 -41.54 -4.00
C GLN A 584 -26.54 -42.70 -4.00
N ARG A 585 -26.84 -43.76 -4.77
CA ARG A 585 -25.99 -44.97 -4.87
C ARG A 585 -24.61 -44.75 -5.51
N SER A 586 -24.43 -43.63 -6.20
CA SER A 586 -23.15 -43.25 -6.82
C SER A 586 -22.12 -42.72 -5.83
N LEU A 587 -22.51 -42.42 -4.59
CA LEU A 587 -21.60 -41.93 -3.57
C LEU A 587 -20.52 -42.96 -3.23
N ARG A 588 -19.36 -42.43 -2.83
CA ARG A 588 -18.16 -43.20 -2.48
C ARG A 588 -17.54 -42.70 -1.19
N ARG A 589 -17.45 -41.37 -1.02
CA ARG A 589 -17.16 -40.73 0.26
C ARG A 589 -18.02 -39.47 0.43
N ALA A 590 -18.57 -39.24 1.61
CA ALA A 590 -19.38 -38.05 1.86
C ALA A 590 -19.19 -37.46 3.27
N ILE A 591 -19.36 -36.14 3.38
CA ILE A 591 -19.40 -35.40 4.64
C ILE A 591 -20.79 -34.80 4.80
N LEU A 592 -21.49 -35.19 5.86
CA LEU A 592 -22.77 -34.61 6.25
C LEU A 592 -22.54 -33.55 7.35
N ASP A 593 -22.52 -32.29 6.96
CA ASP A 593 -22.39 -31.14 7.86
C ASP A 593 -23.77 -30.59 8.25
N ARG A 594 -24.23 -31.01 9.43
CA ARG A 594 -25.44 -30.54 10.12
C ARG A 594 -25.19 -30.55 11.63
N CYS A 595 -26.16 -30.10 12.42
CA CYS A 595 -26.06 -30.26 13.87
C CYS A 595 -26.16 -31.73 14.31
N ASN A 596 -26.95 -32.54 13.59
CA ASN A 596 -27.15 -33.98 13.82
C ASN A 596 -27.37 -34.34 15.31
N GLY A 597 -28.15 -33.51 16.01
CA GLY A 597 -28.27 -33.58 17.47
C GLY A 597 -29.21 -34.63 18.03
N LEU A 598 -30.02 -35.32 17.22
CA LEU A 598 -30.95 -36.35 17.68
C LEU A 598 -30.57 -37.70 17.10
N ALA A 599 -30.54 -38.76 17.90
CA ALA A 599 -30.20 -40.13 17.49
C ALA A 599 -31.13 -40.65 16.38
N ALA A 600 -32.44 -40.35 16.48
CA ALA A 600 -33.41 -40.73 15.46
C ALA A 600 -33.07 -40.15 14.07
N ASN A 601 -32.55 -38.92 14.01
CA ASN A 601 -32.14 -38.30 12.74
C ASN A 601 -30.87 -38.96 12.19
N ARG A 602 -29.89 -39.26 13.05
CA ARG A 602 -28.64 -39.92 12.64
C ARG A 602 -28.91 -41.33 12.11
N LYS A 603 -29.75 -42.10 12.79
CA LYS A 603 -30.17 -43.44 12.35
C LYS A 603 -30.84 -43.43 10.98
N MET A 604 -31.65 -42.43 10.70
CA MET A 604 -32.25 -42.22 9.37
C MET A 604 -31.19 -41.89 8.30
N PHE A 605 -30.18 -41.07 8.60
CA PHE A 605 -29.10 -40.80 7.65
C PHE A 605 -28.23 -42.05 7.39
N LEU A 606 -27.94 -42.81 8.44
CA LEU A 606 -27.23 -44.08 8.32
C LEU A 606 -28.00 -45.08 7.44
N SER A 607 -29.33 -45.18 7.59
CA SER A 607 -30.13 -46.08 6.75
C SER A 607 -30.14 -45.67 5.27
N LEU A 608 -30.11 -44.37 4.97
CA LEU A 608 -29.98 -43.86 3.60
C LEU A 608 -28.60 -44.18 2.99
N ALA A 609 -27.54 -44.07 3.80
CA ALA A 609 -26.17 -44.33 3.37
C ALA A 609 -25.80 -45.82 3.31
N ALA A 610 -26.58 -46.70 3.95
CA ALA A 610 -26.31 -48.14 4.05
C ALA A 610 -26.15 -48.87 2.70
N THR A 611 -26.61 -48.25 1.61
CA THR A 611 -26.47 -48.80 0.26
C THR A 611 -25.07 -48.65 -0.33
N TRP A 612 -24.21 -47.79 0.25
CA TRP A 612 -22.87 -47.50 -0.29
C TRP A 612 -21.80 -47.36 0.80
N SER A 613 -22.12 -46.81 1.97
CA SER A 613 -21.18 -46.63 3.08
C SER A 613 -20.98 -47.94 3.84
N GLN A 614 -19.71 -48.32 4.02
CA GLN A 614 -19.27 -49.46 4.83
C GLN A 614 -18.67 -49.02 6.16
N HIS A 615 -18.24 -47.76 6.26
CA HIS A 615 -17.63 -47.18 7.45
C HIS A 615 -18.09 -45.73 7.66
N ALA A 616 -19.21 -45.61 8.36
CA ALA A 616 -19.71 -44.36 8.89
C ALA A 616 -19.05 -44.00 10.23
N THR A 617 -18.53 -42.78 10.29
CA THR A 617 -17.87 -42.19 11.45
C THR A 617 -18.64 -40.96 11.93
N ALA A 618 -19.02 -40.95 13.20
CA ALA A 618 -19.58 -39.76 13.84
C ALA A 618 -18.45 -38.88 14.36
N VAL A 619 -18.41 -37.60 13.96
CA VAL A 619 -17.44 -36.63 14.51
C VAL A 619 -18.17 -35.67 15.43
N VAL A 620 -17.95 -35.80 16.73
CA VAL A 620 -18.66 -35.08 17.79
C VAL A 620 -17.84 -33.90 18.26
N PHE A 621 -18.32 -32.68 17.98
CA PHE A 621 -17.73 -31.45 18.48
C PHE A 621 -18.29 -31.12 19.85
N ASP A 622 -17.61 -31.62 20.87
CA ASP A 622 -17.91 -31.43 22.29
C ASP A 622 -17.20 -30.17 22.81
N ILE A 623 -17.73 -29.03 22.39
CA ILE A 623 -17.25 -27.70 22.76
C ILE A 623 -18.29 -27.06 23.68
N PRO A 624 -17.89 -26.40 24.79
CA PRO A 624 -18.82 -25.79 25.74
C PRO A 624 -19.87 -24.89 25.07
N THR A 625 -21.13 -24.99 25.51
CA THR A 625 -22.27 -24.27 24.91
C THR A 625 -22.07 -22.75 24.92
N GLU A 626 -21.57 -22.19 26.01
CA GLU A 626 -21.29 -20.76 26.13
C GLU A 626 -20.26 -20.28 25.11
N LEU A 627 -19.21 -21.08 24.87
CA LEU A 627 -18.20 -20.81 23.86
C LEU A 627 -18.76 -20.92 22.44
N CYS A 628 -19.64 -21.90 22.20
CA CYS A 628 -20.35 -22.02 20.95
C CYS A 628 -21.26 -20.81 20.69
N GLU A 629 -21.97 -20.32 21.71
CA GLU A 629 -22.78 -19.10 21.63
C GLU A 629 -21.95 -17.87 21.31
N ALA A 630 -20.84 -17.67 22.02
CA ALA A 630 -19.92 -16.57 21.75
C ALA A 630 -19.35 -16.65 20.32
N ARG A 631 -18.91 -17.84 19.88
CA ARG A 631 -18.41 -18.05 18.52
C ARG A 631 -19.48 -17.80 17.47
N ALA A 632 -20.72 -18.22 17.69
CA ALA A 632 -21.81 -18.02 16.74
C ALA A 632 -22.23 -16.54 16.65
N MET A 633 -22.27 -15.83 17.78
CA MET A 633 -22.49 -14.37 17.79
C MET A 633 -21.38 -13.61 17.07
N GLN A 634 -20.17 -14.18 17.01
CA GLN A 634 -19.03 -13.59 16.32
C GLN A 634 -18.92 -13.96 14.83
N ARG A 635 -19.86 -14.73 14.26
CA ARG A 635 -19.85 -15.11 12.83
C ARG A 635 -20.64 -14.13 11.98
N ALA A 636 -19.94 -13.28 11.24
CA ALA A 636 -20.57 -12.42 10.23
C ALA A 636 -21.13 -13.23 9.03
N ASP A 637 -20.46 -14.30 8.64
CA ASP A 637 -20.65 -14.95 7.32
C ASP A 637 -21.66 -16.13 7.34
N HIS A 638 -22.57 -16.22 8.33
CA HIS A 638 -23.53 -17.32 8.40
C HIS A 638 -24.80 -17.01 7.57
N PRO A 639 -25.16 -17.84 6.57
CA PRO A 639 -26.27 -17.55 5.65
C PRO A 639 -27.65 -17.52 6.33
N THR A 640 -27.86 -18.33 7.38
CA THR A 640 -29.17 -18.52 8.02
C THR A 640 -29.28 -18.00 9.47
N LEU A 641 -28.18 -17.61 10.11
CA LEU A 641 -28.12 -17.18 11.52
C LEU A 641 -27.09 -16.05 11.70
N PRO A 642 -27.36 -14.84 11.17
CA PRO A 642 -26.50 -13.69 11.40
C PRO A 642 -26.47 -13.30 12.89
N PRO A 643 -25.44 -12.57 13.35
CA PRO A 643 -25.30 -12.15 14.74
C PRO A 643 -26.55 -11.43 15.26
N GLY A 644 -27.11 -11.91 16.38
CA GLY A 644 -28.28 -11.28 17.01
C GLY A 644 -29.11 -12.22 17.88
N ARG A 645 -30.25 -11.73 18.37
CA ARG A 645 -31.09 -12.43 19.36
C ARG A 645 -31.48 -13.85 18.96
N ARG A 646 -31.61 -14.11 17.65
CA ARG A 646 -31.96 -15.43 17.09
C ARG A 646 -30.88 -16.50 17.34
N VAL A 647 -29.60 -16.10 17.40
CA VAL A 647 -28.48 -17.03 17.63
C VAL A 647 -28.58 -17.67 19.01
N GLY A 648 -28.80 -16.86 20.06
CA GLY A 648 -28.91 -17.37 21.43
C GLY A 648 -30.09 -18.32 21.62
N PHE A 649 -31.25 -18.01 21.02
CA PHE A 649 -32.41 -18.91 21.04
C PHE A 649 -32.11 -20.24 20.35
N ALA A 650 -31.54 -20.19 19.14
CA ALA A 650 -31.21 -21.40 18.37
C ALA A 650 -30.21 -22.30 19.12
N ILE A 651 -29.19 -21.71 19.76
CA ILE A 651 -28.17 -22.47 20.50
C ILE A 651 -28.76 -23.12 21.74
N ARG A 652 -29.57 -22.41 22.52
CA ARG A 652 -30.25 -23.00 23.68
C ARG A 652 -31.15 -24.16 23.27
N GLN A 653 -31.95 -23.99 22.22
CA GLN A 653 -32.82 -25.04 21.70
C GLN A 653 -32.02 -26.27 21.23
N HIS A 654 -30.92 -26.05 20.50
CA HIS A 654 -30.06 -27.15 20.05
C HIS A 654 -29.35 -27.84 21.21
N SER A 655 -28.89 -27.09 22.22
CA SER A 655 -28.20 -27.64 23.39
C SER A 655 -29.13 -28.46 24.27
N SER A 656 -30.38 -28.05 24.47
CA SER A 656 -31.33 -28.76 25.34
C SER A 656 -31.84 -30.06 24.73
N THR A 657 -31.70 -30.25 23.42
CA THR A 657 -32.17 -31.43 22.68
C THR A 657 -31.02 -32.29 22.13
N PHE A 658 -29.77 -31.97 22.46
CA PHE A 658 -28.62 -32.67 21.91
C PHE A 658 -28.37 -34.02 22.62
N GLU A 659 -28.38 -35.09 21.85
CA GLU A 659 -28.04 -36.45 22.25
C GLU A 659 -26.68 -36.82 21.65
N TYR A 660 -25.73 -37.24 22.48
CA TYR A 660 -24.41 -37.68 22.04
C TYR A 660 -24.51 -38.96 21.18
N PRO A 661 -23.75 -39.06 20.07
CA PRO A 661 -23.70 -40.28 19.27
C PRO A 661 -23.19 -41.49 20.05
N ASP A 662 -23.77 -42.66 19.75
CA ASP A 662 -23.35 -43.96 20.29
C ASP A 662 -23.14 -44.99 19.16
N ILE A 663 -22.24 -45.95 19.37
CA ILE A 663 -21.94 -47.03 18.42
C ILE A 663 -23.20 -47.87 18.14
N VAL A 664 -24.11 -47.99 19.12
CA VAL A 664 -25.38 -48.74 18.94
C VAL A 664 -26.29 -48.14 17.86
N GLU A 665 -26.06 -46.89 17.44
CA GLU A 665 -26.78 -46.27 16.34
C GLU A 665 -26.40 -46.83 14.96
N GLY A 666 -25.26 -47.53 14.86
CA GLY A 666 -24.73 -48.11 13.63
C GLY A 666 -23.45 -47.45 13.10
N PHE A 667 -22.84 -46.53 13.87
CA PHE A 667 -21.52 -45.99 13.57
C PHE A 667 -20.44 -47.03 13.86
N GLN A 668 -19.45 -47.14 12.99
CA GLN A 668 -18.28 -48.01 13.18
C GLN A 668 -17.22 -47.32 14.02
N THR A 669 -17.20 -45.98 13.98
CA THR A 669 -16.25 -45.14 14.72
C THR A 669 -16.91 -43.86 15.20
N ILE A 670 -16.52 -43.40 16.38
CA ILE A 670 -16.90 -42.11 16.95
C ILE A 670 -15.62 -41.36 17.29
N VAL A 671 -15.49 -40.14 16.79
CA VAL A 671 -14.37 -39.24 17.09
C VAL A 671 -14.90 -38.05 17.87
N ARG A 672 -14.42 -37.84 19.08
CA ARG A 672 -14.77 -36.71 19.93
C ARG A 672 -13.69 -35.63 19.84
N ILE A 673 -14.14 -34.40 19.59
CA ILE A 673 -13.34 -33.20 19.37
C ILE A 673 -13.66 -32.20 20.47
N THR A 674 -12.66 -31.92 21.31
CA THR A 674 -12.79 -31.01 22.47
C THR A 674 -12.00 -29.72 22.32
N SER A 675 -11.11 -29.61 21.32
CA SER A 675 -10.34 -28.39 21.03
C SER A 675 -10.22 -28.12 19.51
N VAL A 676 -9.71 -26.93 19.14
CA VAL A 676 -9.47 -26.58 17.73
C VAL A 676 -8.32 -27.39 17.16
N GLU A 677 -7.31 -27.68 17.98
CA GLU A 677 -6.14 -28.50 17.67
C GLU A 677 -6.57 -29.94 17.38
N ALA A 678 -7.45 -30.53 18.21
CA ALA A 678 -8.01 -31.84 17.93
C ALA A 678 -8.73 -31.91 16.57
N ALA A 679 -9.45 -30.83 16.19
CA ALA A 679 -10.10 -30.74 14.89
C ALA A 679 -9.08 -30.66 13.75
N ARG A 680 -7.98 -29.91 13.91
CA ARG A 680 -6.89 -29.83 12.92
C ARG A 680 -6.19 -31.18 12.77
N ASP A 681 -5.84 -31.83 13.87
CA ASP A 681 -5.24 -33.17 13.87
C ASP A 681 -6.15 -34.18 13.12
N LEU A 682 -7.47 -34.09 13.29
CA LEU A 682 -8.40 -34.94 12.56
C LEU A 682 -8.43 -34.60 11.05
N VAL A 683 -8.33 -33.33 10.65
CA VAL A 683 -8.18 -32.95 9.24
C VAL A 683 -6.93 -33.61 8.66
N ASP A 684 -5.82 -33.62 9.39
CA ASP A 684 -4.57 -34.23 9.00
C ASP A 684 -4.67 -35.74 8.81
N LEU A 685 -5.39 -36.43 9.68
CA LEU A 685 -5.60 -37.87 9.58
C LEU A 685 -6.52 -38.25 8.40
N LEU A 686 -7.47 -37.39 8.05
CA LEU A 686 -8.48 -37.64 7.01
C LEU A 686 -8.11 -37.09 5.63
N SER A 687 -6.99 -36.38 5.53
CA SER A 687 -6.48 -35.82 4.28
C SER A 687 -5.08 -36.33 3.98
N PRO A 688 -4.71 -36.45 2.71
CA PRO A 688 -3.34 -36.82 2.34
C PRO A 688 -2.35 -35.70 2.72
N PRO A 689 -1.05 -36.04 2.88
CA PRO A 689 -0.02 -35.04 3.07
C PRO A 689 0.02 -34.10 1.85
N LEU A 690 0.31 -32.83 2.11
CA LEU A 690 0.47 -31.86 1.03
C LEU A 690 1.68 -32.25 0.17
N PRO A 691 1.51 -32.34 -1.16
CA PRO A 691 2.64 -32.61 -2.03
C PRO A 691 3.60 -31.42 -2.05
N LEU A 692 4.90 -31.72 -2.22
CA LEU A 692 5.88 -30.73 -2.65
C LEU A 692 5.48 -30.25 -4.05
N LEU A 693 5.15 -28.97 -4.17
CA LEU A 693 4.78 -28.36 -5.45
C LEU A 693 6.03 -27.78 -6.08
N LYS A 694 6.53 -28.44 -7.12
CA LYS A 694 7.62 -27.87 -7.90
C LYS A 694 7.14 -26.60 -8.58
N PHE A 695 7.95 -25.55 -8.60
CA PHE A 695 7.66 -24.43 -9.47
C PHE A 695 7.57 -24.95 -10.93
N PRO A 696 6.49 -24.66 -11.67
CA PRO A 696 6.28 -25.22 -13.01
C PRO A 696 7.43 -24.88 -13.96
N ARG A 697 7.73 -25.79 -14.90
CA ARG A 697 8.67 -25.49 -15.99
C ARG A 697 8.06 -24.38 -16.86
N THR A 698 8.85 -23.36 -17.16
CA THR A 698 8.46 -22.24 -18.02
C THR A 698 9.09 -22.41 -19.40
N GLY A 699 8.29 -22.35 -20.47
CA GLY A 699 8.77 -22.54 -21.84
C GLY A 699 9.49 -21.32 -22.42
N HIS A 700 10.36 -21.55 -23.41
CA HIS A 700 10.99 -20.51 -24.21
C HIS A 700 9.99 -19.93 -25.20
N LEU A 701 9.74 -18.61 -25.11
CA LEU A 701 8.88 -17.90 -26.07
C LEU A 701 9.59 -17.70 -27.42
N VAL A 702 10.89 -17.45 -27.36
CA VAL A 702 11.78 -17.35 -28.51
C VAL A 702 13.07 -18.07 -28.13
N ASP A 703 13.47 -19.05 -28.94
CA ASP A 703 14.79 -19.63 -28.81
C ASP A 703 15.79 -18.84 -29.66
N ILE A 704 16.79 -18.28 -29.00
CA ILE A 704 17.90 -17.55 -29.60
C ILE A 704 19.23 -18.31 -29.47
N GLY A 705 19.15 -19.64 -29.27
CA GLY A 705 20.30 -20.54 -29.12
C GLY A 705 20.61 -20.91 -27.66
N ALA A 706 19.67 -20.68 -26.75
CA ALA A 706 19.83 -20.92 -25.31
C ALA A 706 18.95 -22.07 -24.77
N ALA A 707 18.01 -22.58 -25.57
CA ALA A 707 17.22 -23.74 -25.18
C ALA A 707 18.04 -25.04 -25.28
N THR A 708 17.87 -25.92 -24.30
CA THR A 708 18.40 -27.28 -24.32
C THR A 708 17.35 -28.27 -24.82
N ASN A 709 17.74 -29.52 -25.13
CA ASN A 709 16.80 -30.57 -25.56
C ASN A 709 15.68 -30.88 -24.52
N ASP A 710 15.85 -30.46 -23.26
CA ASP A 710 14.89 -30.66 -22.16
C ASP A 710 13.95 -29.46 -21.92
N ASP A 711 14.13 -28.36 -22.67
CA ASP A 711 13.31 -27.15 -22.56
C ASP A 711 12.02 -27.26 -23.39
N LEU A 712 10.95 -26.65 -22.87
CA LEU A 712 9.70 -26.51 -23.60
C LEU A 712 9.80 -25.28 -24.52
N ILE A 713 9.42 -25.39 -25.78
CA ILE A 713 9.27 -24.24 -26.69
C ILE A 713 7.79 -23.88 -26.74
N THR A 714 7.47 -22.64 -26.42
CA THR A 714 6.11 -22.10 -26.51
C THR A 714 5.96 -21.43 -27.88
N ASP A 715 5.05 -21.93 -28.71
CA ASP A 715 4.75 -21.29 -30.00
C ASP A 715 3.93 -20.00 -29.76
N ILE A 716 4.47 -18.86 -30.20
CA ILE A 716 3.83 -17.53 -30.11
C ILE A 716 2.43 -17.55 -30.74
N ASP A 717 2.24 -18.28 -31.83
CA ASP A 717 0.96 -18.36 -32.56
C ASP A 717 -0.04 -19.30 -31.87
N SER A 718 0.46 -20.20 -31.00
CA SER A 718 -0.35 -21.11 -30.19
C SER A 718 -0.91 -20.47 -28.92
N ILE A 719 -0.40 -19.29 -28.52
CA ILE A 719 -0.90 -18.50 -27.40
C ILE A 719 -2.28 -17.95 -27.77
N SER A 720 -3.29 -18.82 -27.64
CA SER A 720 -4.71 -18.52 -27.83
C SER A 720 -5.21 -17.71 -26.64
N LEU A 721 -4.65 -16.53 -26.44
CA LEU A 721 -5.21 -15.56 -25.50
C LEU A 721 -6.26 -14.77 -26.28
N PRO A 722 -7.51 -14.73 -25.79
CA PRO A 722 -8.49 -13.82 -26.37
C PRO A 722 -7.87 -12.42 -26.41
N ALA A 723 -8.15 -11.65 -27.46
CA ALA A 723 -7.94 -10.19 -27.46
C ALA A 723 -8.91 -9.52 -26.46
N ASP A 724 -9.01 -10.07 -25.24
CA ASP A 724 -9.77 -9.48 -24.16
C ASP A 724 -8.94 -8.33 -23.62
N GLY A 725 -9.46 -7.10 -23.68
CA GLY A 725 -8.71 -5.94 -23.20
C GLY A 725 -8.33 -5.98 -21.70
N ASN A 726 -8.65 -7.06 -20.98
CA ASN A 726 -8.43 -7.29 -19.54
C ASN A 726 -7.11 -8.01 -19.22
N THR A 727 -6.39 -8.53 -20.23
CA THR A 727 -5.09 -9.18 -20.01
C THR A 727 -3.97 -8.14 -19.99
N ASN A 728 -3.13 -8.20 -18.96
CA ASN A 728 -1.94 -7.39 -18.77
C ASN A 728 -0.70 -8.29 -18.94
N ILE A 729 0.35 -7.77 -19.56
CA ILE A 729 1.60 -8.49 -19.80
C ILE A 729 2.67 -7.82 -18.96
N VAL A 730 3.36 -8.59 -18.15
CA VAL A 730 4.45 -8.11 -17.29
C VAL A 730 5.72 -8.86 -17.63
N ILE A 731 6.77 -8.10 -17.92
CA ILE A 731 8.11 -8.62 -18.19
C ILE A 731 9.03 -8.24 -17.04
N THR A 732 9.73 -9.23 -16.48
CA THR A 732 10.67 -9.05 -15.37
C THR A 732 12.04 -9.58 -15.73
N GLU A 733 13.06 -9.11 -15.01
CA GLU A 733 14.39 -9.69 -15.07
C GLU A 733 14.32 -11.17 -14.65
N LYS A 734 14.91 -12.04 -15.46
CA LYS A 734 15.18 -13.42 -15.06
C LYS A 734 16.50 -13.44 -14.30
N VAL A 735 16.47 -13.96 -13.08
CA VAL A 735 17.62 -13.98 -12.17
C VAL A 735 18.14 -15.40 -12.05
N ASP A 736 19.46 -15.54 -12.04
CA ASP A 736 20.18 -16.82 -12.03
C ASP A 736 20.53 -17.24 -10.59
N GLY A 737 19.84 -18.26 -10.07
CA GLY A 737 20.10 -18.76 -8.73
C GLY A 737 19.45 -20.11 -8.45
N ALA A 738 19.12 -20.33 -7.18
CA ALA A 738 18.44 -21.54 -6.74
C ALA A 738 16.95 -21.25 -6.49
N ASN A 739 16.08 -21.87 -7.28
CA ASN A 739 14.64 -21.81 -7.08
C ASN A 739 14.26 -22.21 -5.64
N MET A 740 13.46 -21.36 -5.00
CA MET A 740 13.05 -21.51 -3.61
C MET A 740 11.56 -21.20 -3.43
N GLY A 741 10.87 -21.99 -2.62
CA GLY A 741 9.51 -21.75 -2.17
C GLY A 741 9.42 -21.73 -0.65
N ILE A 742 8.72 -20.75 -0.09
CA ILE A 742 8.51 -20.61 1.36
C ILE A 742 7.01 -20.72 1.65
N SER A 743 6.64 -21.58 2.59
CA SER A 743 5.26 -21.82 3.01
C SER A 743 5.18 -22.12 4.50
N LEU A 744 3.97 -22.26 5.05
CA LEU A 744 3.78 -22.77 6.41
C LEU A 744 3.49 -24.28 6.40
N SER A 745 3.99 -24.98 7.40
CA SER A 745 3.55 -26.33 7.74
C SER A 745 2.16 -26.29 8.39
N VAL A 746 1.62 -27.47 8.70
CA VAL A 746 0.31 -27.58 9.35
C VAL A 746 0.32 -27.00 10.78
N ASP A 747 1.42 -27.18 11.49
CA ASP A 747 1.69 -26.59 12.81
C ASP A 747 2.07 -25.10 12.74
N GLY A 748 2.13 -24.52 11.54
CA GLY A 748 2.40 -23.10 11.34
C GLY A 748 3.88 -22.74 11.40
N ALA A 749 4.80 -23.70 11.28
CA ALA A 749 6.23 -23.44 11.16
C ALA A 749 6.60 -23.06 9.71
N LEU A 750 7.66 -22.26 9.53
CA LEU A 750 8.16 -21.95 8.19
C LEU A 750 8.82 -23.19 7.57
N VAL A 751 8.43 -23.53 6.35
CA VAL A 751 8.99 -24.62 5.54
C VAL A 751 9.53 -24.03 4.25
N VAL A 752 10.79 -24.37 3.95
CA VAL A 752 11.48 -23.94 2.73
C VAL A 752 11.72 -25.14 1.84
N GLN A 753 11.38 -25.02 0.56
CA GLN A 753 11.61 -26.03 -0.46
C GLN A 753 12.47 -25.49 -1.58
N ASN A 754 13.30 -26.36 -2.16
CA ASN A 754 13.86 -26.15 -3.49
C ASN A 754 12.98 -26.87 -4.55
N ARG A 755 13.49 -27.02 -5.77
CA ARG A 755 12.77 -27.68 -6.88
C ARG A 755 12.43 -29.16 -6.63
N SER A 756 13.11 -29.85 -5.71
CA SER A 756 13.02 -31.30 -5.56
C SER A 756 12.68 -31.78 -4.14
N HIS A 757 13.07 -31.04 -3.10
CA HIS A 757 12.90 -31.42 -1.69
C HIS A 757 12.84 -30.20 -0.76
N VAL A 758 12.43 -30.44 0.49
CA VAL A 758 12.49 -29.46 1.59
C VAL A 758 13.95 -29.29 2.02
N ILE A 759 14.37 -28.05 2.27
CA ILE A 759 15.77 -27.68 2.58
C ILE A 759 15.87 -26.93 3.91
N ASN A 760 17.06 -26.97 4.50
CA ASN A 760 17.47 -26.24 5.69
C ASN A 760 18.92 -25.72 5.54
N SER A 761 19.45 -25.04 6.57
CA SER A 761 20.80 -24.47 6.57
C SER A 761 21.93 -25.51 6.48
N GLU A 762 21.66 -26.76 6.88
CA GLU A 762 22.60 -27.89 6.84
C GLU A 762 22.60 -28.61 5.47
N THR A 763 21.58 -28.41 4.65
CA THR A 763 21.37 -29.20 3.41
C THR A 763 22.50 -28.99 2.39
N HIS A 764 22.97 -27.75 2.22
CA HIS A 764 24.07 -27.41 1.32
C HIS A 764 24.72 -26.09 1.73
N ARG A 765 26.02 -25.91 1.41
CA ARG A 765 26.79 -24.71 1.78
C ARG A 765 26.16 -23.39 1.34
N GLN A 766 25.40 -23.38 0.25
CA GLN A 766 24.67 -22.20 -0.25
C GLN A 766 23.53 -21.74 0.67
N PHE A 767 23.01 -22.61 1.54
CA PHE A 767 21.86 -22.34 2.41
C PHE A 767 22.27 -22.00 3.85
N ARG A 768 23.56 -21.88 4.16
CA ARG A 768 24.03 -21.60 5.54
C ARG A 768 23.38 -20.35 6.15
N SER A 769 23.15 -19.31 5.35
CA SER A 769 22.51 -18.06 5.80
C SER A 769 20.98 -18.11 5.79
N LEU A 770 20.36 -19.27 5.54
CA LEU A 770 18.91 -19.40 5.45
C LEU A 770 18.24 -19.13 6.79
N ASP A 771 18.76 -19.65 7.90
CA ASP A 771 18.15 -19.47 9.22
C ASP A 771 18.19 -18.00 9.64
N ASP A 772 19.31 -17.30 9.39
CA ASP A 772 19.43 -15.86 9.62
C ASP A 772 18.38 -15.09 8.80
N PHE A 773 18.26 -15.40 7.50
CA PHE A 773 17.26 -14.78 6.63
C PHE A 773 15.83 -15.02 7.14
N LEU A 774 15.47 -16.26 7.50
CA LEU A 774 14.14 -16.60 7.98
C LEU A 774 13.83 -15.92 9.32
N ASN A 775 14.81 -15.82 10.22
CA ASN A 775 14.66 -15.17 11.51
C ASN A 775 14.51 -13.65 11.37
N THR A 776 15.34 -13.00 10.56
CA THR A 776 15.24 -11.56 10.26
C THR A 776 13.89 -11.22 9.64
N ASN A 777 13.41 -12.03 8.69
CA ASN A 777 12.18 -11.75 7.95
C ASN A 777 10.94 -12.43 8.54
N ARG A 778 11.04 -13.05 9.73
CA ARG A 778 9.99 -13.92 10.29
C ARG A 778 8.64 -13.22 10.36
N ALA A 779 8.59 -12.05 10.98
CA ALA A 779 7.36 -11.29 11.17
C ALA A 779 6.66 -10.99 9.82
N VAL A 780 7.42 -10.55 8.82
CA VAL A 780 6.89 -10.23 7.49
C VAL A 780 6.43 -11.50 6.75
N LEU A 781 7.19 -12.60 6.81
CA LEU A 781 6.82 -13.88 6.19
C LEU A 781 5.51 -14.44 6.76
N TYR A 782 5.31 -14.37 8.07
CA TYR A 782 4.04 -14.77 8.69
C TYR A 782 2.88 -13.89 8.22
N LYS A 783 3.07 -12.57 8.05
CA LYS A 783 2.02 -11.69 7.49
C LYS A 783 1.68 -12.01 6.03
N ILE A 784 2.65 -12.50 5.27
CA ILE A 784 2.46 -12.93 3.88
C ILE A 784 1.75 -14.28 3.81
N LEU A 785 2.12 -15.25 4.65
CA LEU A 785 1.73 -16.65 4.51
C LEU A 785 0.53 -17.07 5.40
N ASP A 786 0.43 -16.56 6.62
CA ASP A 786 -0.64 -16.91 7.57
C ASP A 786 -1.93 -16.09 7.31
N ARG A 787 -2.49 -16.29 6.12
CA ARG A 787 -3.67 -15.54 5.64
C ARG A 787 -4.97 -16.34 5.76
N ASP A 788 -4.88 -17.64 6.00
CA ASP A 788 -6.02 -18.54 6.13
C ASP A 788 -5.91 -19.39 7.40
N PRO A 789 -6.58 -18.99 8.50
CA PRO A 789 -6.48 -19.70 9.78
C PRO A 789 -6.96 -21.16 9.75
N LEU A 790 -7.73 -21.53 8.71
CA LEU A 790 -8.21 -22.90 8.48
C LEU A 790 -7.23 -23.73 7.64
N PHE A 791 -6.28 -23.08 6.96
CA PHE A 791 -5.32 -23.75 6.10
C PHE A 791 -3.96 -23.03 6.10
N PRO A 792 -3.13 -23.18 7.15
CA PRO A 792 -1.85 -22.47 7.27
C PRO A 792 -0.93 -22.67 6.05
N GLY A 793 -0.83 -23.91 5.54
CA GLY A 793 -0.02 -24.25 4.37
C GLY A 793 -0.60 -23.87 3.01
N ARG A 794 -1.65 -23.04 2.96
CA ARG A 794 -2.34 -22.65 1.71
C ARG A 794 -1.44 -21.94 0.72
N PHE A 795 -0.62 -21.02 1.20
CA PHE A 795 0.14 -20.11 0.34
C PHE A 795 1.60 -20.51 0.24
N ILE A 796 2.19 -20.31 -0.95
CA ILE A 796 3.62 -20.50 -1.19
C ILE A 796 4.17 -19.24 -1.86
N LEU A 797 5.16 -18.62 -1.24
CA LEU A 797 5.94 -17.55 -1.83
C LEU A 797 7.12 -18.14 -2.59
N TYR A 798 7.13 -18.00 -3.91
CA TYR A 798 8.23 -18.44 -4.77
C TYR A 798 9.18 -17.28 -5.07
N GLY A 799 10.46 -17.61 -5.06
CA GLY A 799 11.53 -16.68 -5.35
C GLY A 799 12.83 -17.40 -5.72
N GLU A 800 13.86 -16.60 -5.98
CA GLU A 800 15.19 -17.08 -6.30
C GLU A 800 16.13 -16.79 -5.12
N TRP A 801 16.86 -17.81 -4.69
CA TRP A 801 17.90 -17.71 -3.67
C TRP A 801 19.26 -17.46 -4.34
N LEU A 802 19.88 -16.34 -3.99
CA LEU A 802 21.03 -15.77 -4.69
C LEU A 802 22.30 -15.72 -3.83
N ALA A 803 22.39 -16.53 -2.77
CA ALA A 803 23.59 -16.52 -1.92
C ALA A 803 24.84 -17.02 -2.65
N ALA A 804 24.70 -17.99 -3.56
CA ALA A 804 25.81 -18.56 -4.33
C ALA A 804 25.84 -18.03 -5.76
N THR A 805 27.05 -17.87 -6.30
CA THR A 805 27.27 -17.57 -7.72
C THR A 805 27.08 -18.84 -8.55
N HIS A 806 25.99 -18.92 -9.30
CA HIS A 806 25.76 -19.95 -10.29
C HIS A 806 26.56 -19.62 -11.56
N SER A 807 25.96 -18.97 -12.54
CA SER A 807 26.61 -18.45 -13.74
C SER A 807 26.90 -16.95 -13.64
N ILE A 808 26.02 -16.16 -13.02
CA ILE A 808 26.17 -14.70 -12.89
C ILE A 808 26.70 -14.31 -11.49
N PRO A 809 27.85 -13.59 -11.40
CA PRO A 809 28.41 -13.13 -10.13
C PRO A 809 27.76 -11.82 -9.67
N TYR A 810 26.60 -11.92 -9.03
CA TYR A 810 25.90 -10.74 -8.52
C TYR A 810 26.71 -10.03 -7.43
N SER A 811 26.82 -8.70 -7.56
CA SER A 811 27.65 -7.86 -6.68
C SER A 811 26.89 -6.76 -5.95
N GLN A 812 25.65 -6.49 -6.35
CA GLN A 812 24.81 -5.39 -5.89
C GLN A 812 23.48 -5.88 -5.30
N LEU A 813 23.48 -7.04 -4.64
CA LEU A 813 22.26 -7.60 -4.04
C LEU A 813 21.82 -6.81 -2.80
N GLY A 814 20.53 -6.52 -2.69
CA GLY A 814 19.91 -5.97 -1.48
C GLY A 814 19.33 -7.05 -0.55
N SER A 815 19.25 -8.30 -1.00
CA SER A 815 18.72 -9.45 -0.26
C SER A 815 19.29 -10.75 -0.81
N LEU A 816 19.26 -11.83 -0.03
CA LEU A 816 19.61 -13.18 -0.51
C LEU A 816 18.44 -13.87 -1.22
N PHE A 817 17.22 -13.39 -1.04
CA PHE A 817 16.00 -13.93 -1.64
C PHE A 817 15.21 -12.84 -2.37
N TYR A 818 14.82 -13.12 -3.61
CA TYR A 818 13.96 -12.26 -4.42
C TYR A 818 12.71 -13.02 -4.85
N ALA A 819 11.54 -12.57 -4.37
CA ALA A 819 10.26 -13.12 -4.75
C ALA A 819 9.95 -12.85 -6.23
N PHE A 820 9.26 -13.76 -6.89
CA PHE A 820 8.76 -13.54 -8.26
C PHE A 820 7.31 -13.99 -8.47
N ASP A 821 6.80 -14.93 -7.67
CA ASP A 821 5.43 -15.44 -7.77
C ASP A 821 4.86 -15.85 -6.41
N PHE A 822 3.53 -15.89 -6.32
CA PHE A 822 2.80 -16.30 -5.12
C PHE A 822 1.66 -17.24 -5.49
N PHE A 823 1.66 -18.43 -4.91
CA PHE A 823 0.76 -19.51 -5.29
C PHE A 823 -0.27 -19.80 -4.20
N ASP A 824 -1.53 -19.95 -4.60
CA ASP A 824 -2.63 -20.33 -3.75
C ASP A 824 -3.04 -21.77 -4.02
N ARG A 825 -2.79 -22.67 -3.05
CA ARG A 825 -3.14 -24.09 -3.16
C ARG A 825 -4.64 -24.35 -3.16
N GLU A 826 -5.48 -23.45 -2.64
CA GLU A 826 -6.94 -23.63 -2.67
C GLU A 826 -7.47 -23.43 -4.08
N THR A 827 -6.99 -22.41 -4.79
CA THR A 827 -7.45 -22.08 -6.15
C THR A 827 -6.62 -22.74 -7.25
N GLY A 828 -5.41 -23.21 -6.93
CA GLY A 828 -4.47 -23.79 -7.88
C GLY A 828 -3.88 -22.75 -8.85
N ARG A 829 -3.88 -21.46 -8.47
CA ARG A 829 -3.49 -20.34 -9.33
C ARG A 829 -2.38 -19.51 -8.71
N PHE A 830 -1.58 -18.87 -9.57
CA PHE A 830 -0.64 -17.84 -9.16
C PHE A 830 -1.36 -16.49 -9.14
N TRP A 831 -1.03 -15.66 -8.14
CA TRP A 831 -1.46 -14.26 -8.10
C TRP A 831 -0.68 -13.44 -9.12
N ASP A 832 -1.32 -12.41 -9.65
CA ASP A 832 -0.65 -11.42 -10.49
C ASP A 832 0.42 -10.64 -9.71
N ARG A 833 1.32 -9.98 -10.45
CA ARG A 833 2.42 -9.23 -9.86
C ARG A 833 1.91 -8.06 -9.02
N ALA A 834 0.86 -7.37 -9.47
CA ALA A 834 0.32 -6.21 -8.75
C ALA A 834 -0.15 -6.59 -7.33
N SER A 835 -0.92 -7.68 -7.20
CA SER A 835 -1.39 -8.18 -5.90
C SER A 835 -0.23 -8.64 -5.02
N LEU A 836 0.79 -9.28 -5.61
CA LEU A 836 2.00 -9.69 -4.87
C LEU A 836 2.80 -8.49 -4.36
N VAL A 837 3.12 -7.53 -5.21
CA VAL A 837 3.87 -6.31 -4.81
C VAL A 837 3.16 -5.60 -3.67
N GLU A 838 1.84 -5.49 -3.76
CA GLU A 838 1.01 -4.89 -2.73
C GLU A 838 1.02 -5.70 -1.42
N LEU A 839 0.94 -7.03 -1.51
CA LEU A 839 1.04 -7.92 -0.34
C LEU A 839 2.39 -7.76 0.37
N LEU A 840 3.50 -7.72 -0.38
CA LEU A 840 4.84 -7.53 0.18
C LEU A 840 4.95 -6.15 0.85
N ALA A 841 4.47 -5.09 0.18
CA ALA A 841 4.54 -3.73 0.70
C ALA A 841 3.70 -3.52 1.97
N THR A 842 2.45 -4.03 1.99
CA THR A 842 1.57 -3.96 3.16
C THR A 842 2.14 -4.76 4.34
N SER A 843 2.68 -5.95 4.08
CA SER A 843 3.28 -6.80 5.12
C SER A 843 4.50 -6.14 5.74
N ALA A 844 5.41 -5.60 4.93
CA ALA A 844 6.60 -4.89 5.42
C ALA A 844 6.25 -3.64 6.23
N ALA A 845 5.32 -2.80 5.74
CA ALA A 845 4.88 -1.60 6.44
C ALA A 845 4.30 -1.92 7.83
N SER A 846 3.57 -3.04 7.95
CA SER A 846 2.94 -3.46 9.21
C SER A 846 3.91 -3.96 10.27
N CYS A 847 5.12 -4.36 9.88
CA CYS A 847 6.13 -4.90 10.79
C CYS A 847 7.20 -3.87 11.17
N HIS A 848 7.11 -2.63 10.67
CA HIS A 848 8.18 -1.62 10.75
C HIS A 848 9.55 -2.16 10.28
N ASP A 849 9.52 -3.19 9.43
CA ASP A 849 10.73 -3.85 8.96
C ASP A 849 11.31 -3.07 7.79
N ARG A 850 12.56 -2.63 7.95
CA ARG A 850 13.29 -1.93 6.89
C ARG A 850 13.74 -2.91 5.78
N ASN A 851 13.84 -4.20 6.10
CA ASN A 851 14.22 -5.26 5.16
C ASN A 851 12.95 -5.92 4.59
N ALA A 852 12.26 -5.20 3.70
CA ALA A 852 11.16 -5.80 2.96
C ALA A 852 11.67 -6.97 2.09
N ILE A 853 10.89 -8.06 2.02
CA ILE A 853 11.11 -9.12 1.03
C ILE A 853 11.17 -8.47 -0.36
N GLN A 854 12.33 -8.58 -1.01
CA GLN A 854 12.57 -7.98 -2.32
C GLN A 854 11.86 -8.79 -3.40
N ILE A 855 11.49 -8.12 -4.50
CA ILE A 855 10.85 -8.74 -5.66
C ILE A 855 11.75 -8.55 -6.89
N VAL A 856 11.77 -9.53 -7.80
CA VAL A 856 12.53 -9.42 -9.05
C VAL A 856 12.13 -8.16 -9.83
N PRO A 857 13.07 -7.42 -10.44
CA PRO A 857 12.81 -6.15 -11.10
C PRO A 857 11.79 -6.26 -12.25
N LYS A 858 10.88 -5.28 -12.35
CA LYS A 858 9.99 -5.13 -13.50
C LYS A 858 10.73 -4.38 -14.60
N LEU A 859 10.81 -4.97 -15.79
CA LEU A 859 11.45 -4.35 -16.95
C LEU A 859 10.42 -3.65 -17.83
N TRP A 860 9.26 -4.26 -18.01
CA TRP A 860 8.22 -3.73 -18.87
C TRP A 860 6.82 -4.19 -18.44
N GLU A 861 5.80 -3.41 -18.77
CA GLU A 861 4.39 -3.74 -18.57
C GLU A 861 3.55 -3.10 -19.68
N GLY A 862 2.53 -3.82 -20.14
CA GLY A 862 1.59 -3.33 -21.14
C GLY A 862 0.60 -4.40 -21.58
N ARG A 863 -0.27 -4.10 -22.53
CA ARG A 863 -1.37 -5.00 -22.92
C ARG A 863 -1.12 -5.84 -24.16
N MET A 864 -0.19 -5.36 -24.99
CA MET A 864 0.23 -6.03 -26.20
C MET A 864 1.66 -6.45 -26.01
N LEU A 865 1.95 -7.69 -26.35
CA LEU A 865 3.31 -8.21 -26.26
C LEU A 865 4.22 -7.37 -27.17
N PRO A 866 5.40 -6.92 -26.69
CA PRO A 866 6.37 -6.27 -27.55
C PRO A 866 6.72 -7.15 -28.77
N PRO A 867 7.03 -6.55 -29.93
CA PRO A 867 7.52 -7.29 -31.09
C PRO A 867 8.72 -8.18 -30.75
N ARG A 868 8.88 -9.28 -31.49
CA ARG A 868 9.94 -10.27 -31.28
C ARG A 868 11.33 -9.64 -31.11
N ASP A 869 11.68 -8.69 -31.97
CA ASP A 869 13.01 -8.08 -31.96
C ASP A 869 13.26 -7.23 -30.71
N GLU A 870 12.21 -6.55 -30.21
CA GLU A 870 12.28 -5.82 -28.94
C GLU A 870 12.44 -6.79 -27.75
N LEU A 871 11.72 -7.91 -27.75
CA LEU A 871 11.86 -8.93 -26.70
C LEU A 871 13.27 -9.55 -26.67
N VAL A 872 13.83 -9.82 -27.85
CA VAL A 872 15.20 -10.33 -27.98
C VAL A 872 16.21 -9.29 -27.52
N ALA A 873 16.03 -8.01 -27.89
CA ALA A 873 16.87 -6.91 -27.42
C ALA A 873 16.77 -6.76 -25.89
N MET A 874 15.57 -6.84 -25.31
CA MET A 874 15.39 -6.83 -23.85
C MET A 874 16.14 -8.00 -23.19
N ALA A 875 16.12 -9.20 -23.76
CA ALA A 875 16.83 -10.35 -23.18
C ALA A 875 18.35 -10.24 -23.31
N GLN A 876 18.87 -9.71 -24.42
CA GLN A 876 20.32 -9.68 -24.70
C GLN A 876 21.03 -8.42 -24.19
N GLN A 877 20.37 -7.25 -24.24
CA GLN A 877 21.03 -5.94 -24.07
C GLN A 877 20.69 -5.25 -22.75
N THR A 878 19.63 -5.70 -22.05
CA THR A 878 19.25 -5.10 -20.76
C THR A 878 20.34 -5.35 -19.72
N ARG A 879 20.79 -4.29 -19.06
CA ARG A 879 21.70 -4.38 -17.91
C ARG A 879 20.94 -4.82 -16.66
N SER A 880 21.50 -5.78 -15.93
CA SER A 880 20.94 -6.24 -14.66
C SER A 880 21.00 -5.15 -13.60
N GLN A 881 20.05 -5.16 -12.67
CA GLN A 881 20.08 -4.28 -11.49
C GLN A 881 21.03 -4.78 -10.40
N PHE A 882 21.59 -5.98 -10.55
CA PHE A 882 22.30 -6.68 -9.48
C PHE A 882 23.81 -6.81 -9.73
N TYR A 883 24.31 -6.40 -10.89
CA TYR A 883 25.74 -6.32 -11.23
C TYR A 883 25.98 -5.53 -12.52
N ASP A 884 27.24 -5.22 -12.83
CA ASP A 884 27.64 -4.55 -14.09
C ASP A 884 27.75 -5.57 -15.25
N GLY A 885 26.59 -5.99 -15.76
CA GLY A 885 26.50 -6.88 -16.92
C GLY A 885 25.06 -7.13 -17.37
N PRO A 886 24.86 -7.95 -18.41
CA PRO A 886 23.53 -8.20 -18.96
C PRO A 886 22.68 -9.09 -18.03
N VAL A 887 21.35 -8.97 -18.11
CA VAL A 887 20.43 -9.93 -17.45
C VAL A 887 20.67 -11.36 -17.95
N GLU A 888 20.26 -12.38 -17.19
CA GLU A 888 20.22 -13.77 -17.71
C GLU A 888 19.26 -13.86 -18.91
N GLY A 889 18.18 -13.12 -18.81
CA GLY A 889 17.11 -13.05 -19.78
C GLY A 889 15.90 -12.35 -19.17
N ILE A 890 14.75 -12.58 -19.79
CA ILE A 890 13.48 -12.03 -19.34
C ILE A 890 12.46 -13.12 -19.05
N TYR A 891 11.57 -12.83 -18.11
CA TYR A 891 10.43 -13.65 -17.75
C TYR A 891 9.15 -12.88 -18.09
N VAL A 892 8.27 -13.49 -18.87
CA VAL A 892 7.04 -12.89 -19.40
C VAL A 892 5.84 -13.56 -18.74
N LYS A 893 4.92 -12.75 -18.19
CA LYS A 893 3.67 -13.21 -17.59
C LYS A 893 2.47 -12.55 -18.25
N TRP A 894 1.47 -13.35 -18.60
CA TRP A 894 0.14 -12.85 -18.95
C TRP A 894 -0.76 -12.96 -17.72
N GLU A 895 -1.25 -11.81 -17.27
CA GLU A 895 -1.99 -11.64 -16.03
C GLU A 895 -3.42 -11.18 -16.35
N PHE A 896 -4.42 -11.80 -15.74
CA PHE A 896 -5.83 -11.52 -15.98
C PHE A 896 -6.63 -11.67 -14.69
N LEU A 897 -7.41 -10.63 -14.35
CA LEU A 897 -8.27 -10.59 -13.16
C LEU A 897 -7.56 -11.10 -11.89
N GLY A 898 -6.41 -10.52 -11.54
CA GLY A 898 -5.70 -10.87 -10.32
C GLY A 898 -4.81 -12.12 -10.41
N HIS A 899 -4.76 -12.82 -11.55
CA HIS A 899 -4.08 -14.10 -11.65
C HIS A 899 -3.15 -14.20 -12.86
N VAL A 900 -2.08 -15.00 -12.74
CA VAL A 900 -1.25 -15.37 -13.90
C VAL A 900 -1.94 -16.48 -14.70
N LYS A 901 -2.19 -16.23 -15.99
CA LYS A 901 -2.72 -17.20 -16.96
C LYS A 901 -1.60 -18.03 -17.59
N GLU A 902 -0.60 -17.35 -18.14
CA GLU A 902 0.45 -17.96 -18.96
C GLU A 902 1.82 -17.37 -18.61
N ARG A 903 2.89 -18.16 -18.80
CA ARG A 903 4.26 -17.75 -18.46
C ARG A 903 5.23 -18.23 -19.53
N SER A 904 6.19 -17.39 -19.88
CA SER A 904 7.28 -17.78 -20.78
C SER A 904 8.59 -17.11 -20.39
N LYS A 905 9.70 -17.61 -20.91
CA LYS A 905 11.04 -17.04 -20.73
C LYS A 905 11.72 -16.78 -22.07
N ILE A 906 12.65 -15.85 -22.10
CA ILE A 906 13.68 -15.74 -23.15
C ILE A 906 15.01 -15.60 -22.42
N VAL A 907 15.97 -16.46 -22.76
CA VAL A 907 17.30 -16.48 -22.15
C VAL A 907 18.30 -16.02 -23.20
N ARG A 908 19.25 -15.17 -22.82
CA ARG A 908 20.23 -14.64 -23.78
C ARG A 908 21.10 -15.76 -24.37
N SER A 909 21.55 -15.57 -25.60
CA SER A 909 22.19 -16.62 -26.42
C SER A 909 23.57 -17.06 -25.93
N ASP A 910 24.30 -16.20 -25.22
CA ASP A 910 25.63 -16.47 -24.66
C ASP A 910 25.57 -16.98 -23.21
N PHE A 911 24.36 -17.17 -22.65
CA PHE A 911 24.21 -17.72 -21.31
C PHE A 911 24.41 -19.24 -21.35
N LEU A 912 25.54 -19.69 -20.82
CA LEU A 912 25.81 -21.10 -20.63
C LEU A 912 25.03 -21.61 -19.40
N ALA A 913 24.02 -22.44 -19.67
CA ALA A 913 23.34 -23.24 -18.65
C ALA A 913 24.24 -24.40 -18.20
N GLY A 914 25.37 -24.07 -17.56
CA GLY A 914 26.20 -24.99 -16.77
C GLY A 914 26.80 -26.20 -17.49
N ASP A 915 27.96 -26.04 -18.13
CA ASP A 915 28.77 -27.19 -18.60
C ASP A 915 29.59 -27.86 -17.47
N ALA A 916 29.68 -27.25 -16.29
CA ALA A 916 30.11 -27.89 -15.05
C ALA A 916 29.17 -27.44 -13.93
N HIS A 917 28.55 -28.38 -13.23
CA HIS A 917 27.69 -28.10 -12.09
C HIS A 917 28.43 -27.09 -11.19
N TRP A 918 27.92 -25.87 -11.02
CA TRP A 918 28.62 -24.77 -10.32
C TRP A 918 29.07 -25.17 -8.90
N SER A 919 28.44 -26.20 -8.32
CA SER A 919 28.77 -26.84 -7.05
C SER A 919 30.01 -27.75 -7.09
N GLN A 920 30.51 -28.12 -8.27
CA GLN A 920 31.66 -28.99 -8.53
C GLN A 920 32.89 -28.22 -9.03
N ARG A 921 32.88 -26.88 -8.96
CA ARG A 921 34.06 -26.07 -9.30
C ARG A 921 35.25 -26.45 -8.40
N PRO A 922 36.50 -26.49 -8.91
CA PRO A 922 37.69 -26.81 -8.13
C PRO A 922 37.87 -25.94 -6.88
N ASP A 923 37.47 -24.68 -6.95
CA ASP A 923 37.59 -23.69 -5.87
C ASP A 923 36.43 -23.75 -4.85
N GLY A 924 35.45 -24.65 -5.04
CA GLY A 924 34.22 -24.73 -4.24
C GLY A 924 33.17 -23.66 -4.57
N VAL A 925 32.15 -23.55 -3.70
CA VAL A 925 31.03 -22.60 -3.87
C VAL A 925 31.51 -21.15 -3.66
N ARG A 926 31.39 -20.33 -4.70
CA ARG A 926 31.57 -18.87 -4.63
C ARG A 926 30.26 -18.22 -4.19
N PHE A 927 30.35 -17.17 -3.37
CA PHE A 927 29.20 -16.45 -2.83
C PHE A 927 29.07 -15.07 -3.48
N ASN A 928 27.84 -14.64 -3.72
CA ASN A 928 27.54 -13.29 -4.20
C ASN A 928 27.69 -12.27 -3.07
N SER A 929 27.89 -10.99 -3.40
CA SER A 929 28.01 -9.91 -2.40
C SER A 929 26.71 -9.12 -2.26
N MET A 930 26.40 -8.74 -1.02
CA MET A 930 25.30 -7.82 -0.71
C MET A 930 25.82 -6.40 -0.51
N ILE A 931 25.01 -5.40 -0.85
CA ILE A 931 25.27 -4.00 -0.49
C ILE A 931 25.04 -3.88 1.02
N LEU A 932 26.11 -3.67 1.78
CA LEU A 932 26.00 -3.30 3.19
C LEU A 932 25.42 -1.89 3.25
N ASN A 933 24.15 -1.75 3.66
CA ASN A 933 23.61 -0.44 4.03
C ASN A 933 24.47 0.11 5.17
N SER A 934 25.12 1.25 4.93
CA SER A 934 26.06 1.93 5.83
C SER A 934 25.46 2.49 7.13
N GLU A 935 24.34 1.94 7.61
CA GLU A 935 23.68 2.30 8.88
C GLU A 935 23.82 1.22 9.97
N GLN A 936 24.63 0.17 9.75
CA GLN A 936 24.91 -0.87 10.76
C GLN A 936 26.27 -0.71 11.47
N SER A 937 26.84 0.50 11.50
CA SER A 937 27.97 0.85 12.37
C SER A 937 27.58 1.85 13.45
#